data_AF-A0AAE7J4Q7-F1
#
_entry.id   AF-A0AAE7J4Q7-F1
#
_cell.length_a   1.000
_cell.length_b   1.000
_cell.length_c   1.000
_cell.angle_alpha   90.00
_cell.angle_beta   90.00
_cell.angle_gamma   90.00
#
_symmetry.space_group_name_H-M   'P 1'
#
loop_
_entity.id
_entity.type
_entity.pdbx_description
1 polymer ?
#
loop_
_entity_poly.entity_id
_entity_poly.type
_entity_poly.pdbx_seq_one_letter_code
_entity_poly.pdbx_strand_id
1 'polypeptide(L)'
;MLSLLGLGGAGWIASRAADGLAASAQETGRPWPFDPVATPLPVNSDGLSAAQQQRAYREVAVEDRLVVPEGFRSDLLAAWGDPLATGRFGFNNDYLGFVPLGLNEALLSVNFEYISPIPWSDGFAEVVGQPLPWGELVAALASRQGVIDCSTLAASDPLLATIRAVSDQAMADLGLGVIHLQRQGGIWQRTPDRRERRVDGLAGWRDPGARLPITGPATAVFMAPQCLGYDDGLGAAAVGTFANCAGGTTPWGTVLSAEENYQSQVPEAVFADGSAAPPSTMPFVCRATTLAGLGNPYGLAGNKYGWMVEIDPKDPAAPVRKHSALGRFRHEAVAVRAVAGEPLVVYSGCDRRGGHLYRFVSSGRVSRPEDPANSQLLEVGELQVARFAADGTGEWLPLRPETPVQPFRPGRYQAAGLTCPVDLPHSDRLQAGGELFRDDAAVMAYAKRFPTLAALYRGDGEALQGAILIDAHLAASAAGATPTARPEDTEIDPVSGDLLVAFTSGAPGSRGGADPAIFRGPTGEASWEHGWVMRLGDDPAPGRGFRWRMAVTGGEPWAGGLGFTNPDNLAIDRQGNLWIVTDRSAKSAASDQFGNNSCWFVPRAGDGETAACFATGPMECELCGVSLDQQERALFLAVQHPGEVQGRRQLGSEEFQAHRLQDRQGGTIEQLRRVPLGSNWPSQAPGRPPRPGVVAVQRRNGQPLLGA
;
A
#
# COMPACT_ATOMS: atom_id res chain seq x y z
N MET A 1 37.34 1.45 -24.94
CA MET A 1 37.73 2.38 -26.02
C MET A 1 37.30 1.76 -27.35
N LEU A 2 36.04 1.99 -27.74
CA LEU A 2 35.52 1.85 -29.11
C LEU A 2 34.08 2.36 -29.10
N SER A 3 33.94 3.57 -29.62
CA SER A 3 32.71 4.33 -29.79
C SER A 3 31.97 3.81 -31.02
N LEU A 4 30.66 3.60 -30.94
CA LEU A 4 29.82 3.36 -32.11
C LEU A 4 28.50 4.14 -32.01
N LEU A 5 28.58 5.31 -32.63
CA LEU A 5 27.61 6.07 -33.43
C LEU A 5 26.14 5.63 -33.39
N GLY A 6 25.31 6.63 -33.11
CA GLY A 6 23.86 6.58 -33.25
C GLY A 6 23.39 6.44 -34.69
N LEU A 7 22.20 5.88 -34.80
CA LEU A 7 21.35 5.92 -35.98
C LEU A 7 20.00 6.48 -35.53
N GLY A 8 19.72 7.71 -35.95
CA GLY A 8 18.43 8.35 -35.80
C GLY A 8 17.39 7.65 -36.68
N GLY A 9 16.35 7.13 -36.05
CA GLY A 9 15.11 6.78 -36.73
C GLY A 9 14.22 8.01 -36.80
N ALA A 10 14.04 8.54 -38.01
CA ALA A 10 13.04 9.56 -38.30
C ALA A 10 11.63 8.96 -38.18
N GLY A 11 11.06 9.06 -36.98
CA GLY A 11 9.63 8.85 -36.74
C GLY A 11 8.90 10.19 -36.87
N TRP A 12 7.86 10.21 -37.70
CA TRP A 12 7.06 11.39 -38.03
C TRP A 12 6.58 12.14 -36.79
N ILE A 13 7.10 13.36 -36.59
CA ILE A 13 6.54 14.34 -35.66
C ILE A 13 5.21 14.80 -36.26
N ALA A 14 4.11 14.25 -35.79
CA ALA A 14 2.82 14.91 -35.91
C ALA A 14 2.84 16.10 -34.96
N SER A 15 3.30 17.24 -35.46
CA SER A 15 3.12 18.53 -34.81
C SER A 15 1.62 18.81 -34.72
N ARG A 16 1.00 18.46 -33.60
CA ARG A 16 -0.26 19.10 -33.22
C ARG A 16 0.07 20.53 -32.83
N ALA A 17 -0.63 21.46 -33.47
CA ALA A 17 -0.54 22.88 -33.20
C ALA A 17 -0.79 23.15 -31.70
N ALA A 18 0.31 23.37 -30.98
CA ALA A 18 0.35 24.02 -29.68
C ALA A 18 0.53 25.54 -29.83
N ASP A 19 0.20 26.09 -31.00
CA ASP A 19 0.16 27.54 -31.22
C ASP A 19 -1.24 28.05 -30.87
N GLY A 20 -1.36 28.63 -29.67
CA GLY A 20 -2.47 29.51 -29.35
C GLY A 20 -3.15 29.36 -28.00
N LEU A 21 -2.50 28.91 -26.92
CA LEU A 21 -2.99 29.10 -25.55
C LEU A 21 -1.84 29.38 -24.56
N ALA A 22 -0.88 30.22 -24.95
CA ALA A 22 -0.02 30.92 -24.01
C ALA A 22 -0.53 32.37 -23.89
N ALA A 23 -1.61 32.58 -23.14
CA ALA A 23 -2.08 33.92 -22.80
C ALA A 23 -2.78 33.93 -21.42
N SER A 24 -2.07 34.53 -20.47
CA SER A 24 -2.49 35.07 -19.16
C SER A 24 -3.37 34.19 -18.27
N ALA A 25 -2.70 33.43 -17.40
CA ALA A 25 -3.23 33.13 -16.08
C ALA A 25 -3.36 34.43 -15.28
N GLN A 26 -4.55 35.03 -15.28
CA GLN A 26 -4.90 36.11 -14.36
C GLN A 26 -6.41 36.14 -14.19
N GLU A 27 -6.90 35.35 -13.22
CA GLU A 27 -7.97 35.73 -12.29
C GLU A 27 -8.19 34.56 -11.31
N THR A 28 -7.27 34.43 -10.35
CA THR A 28 -7.42 33.96 -8.94
C THR A 28 -6.06 33.55 -8.34
N GLY A 29 -5.15 34.52 -8.21
CA GLY A 29 -4.40 34.72 -6.96
C GLY A 29 -3.50 33.63 -6.34
N ARG A 30 -2.77 32.80 -7.12
CA ARG A 30 -1.35 32.43 -6.90
C ARG A 30 -0.92 31.43 -8.00
N PRO A 31 0.21 31.63 -8.70
CA PRO A 31 0.71 30.63 -9.64
C PRO A 31 1.12 29.36 -8.87
N TRP A 32 0.76 28.20 -9.40
CA TRP A 32 1.29 26.92 -8.92
C TRP A 32 2.84 26.93 -9.03
N PRO A 33 3.56 26.24 -8.14
CA PRO A 33 5.01 26.18 -8.20
C PRO A 33 5.52 25.48 -9.47
N PHE A 34 4.66 24.74 -10.17
CA PHE A 34 4.91 24.07 -11.44
C PHE A 34 3.64 24.17 -12.30
N ASP A 35 3.76 24.00 -13.62
CA ASP A 35 2.60 23.90 -14.51
C ASP A 35 1.94 22.53 -14.33
N PRO A 36 0.70 22.43 -13.81
CA PRO A 36 0.08 21.14 -13.52
C PRO A 36 -0.04 20.25 -14.76
N VAL A 37 0.15 18.95 -14.59
CA VAL A 37 -0.07 17.97 -15.66
C VAL A 37 -1.57 17.93 -15.98
N ALA A 38 -1.89 17.97 -17.27
CA ALA A 38 -3.27 17.87 -17.73
C ALA A 38 -3.87 16.51 -17.33
N THR A 39 -4.98 16.54 -16.62
CA THR A 39 -5.79 15.36 -16.32
C THR A 39 -6.93 15.25 -17.33
N PRO A 40 -7.65 14.12 -17.41
CA PRO A 40 -8.81 14.04 -18.30
C PRO A 40 -10.08 14.65 -17.68
N LEU A 41 -10.00 15.15 -16.44
CA LEU A 41 -11.09 15.84 -15.74
C LEU A 41 -10.86 17.36 -15.72
N PRO A 42 -11.89 18.18 -15.93
CA PRO A 42 -11.82 19.62 -15.65
C PRO A 42 -11.64 19.85 -14.16
N VAL A 43 -10.57 20.55 -13.77
CA VAL A 43 -10.15 20.75 -12.38
C VAL A 43 -9.92 22.22 -12.09
N ASN A 44 -10.06 22.66 -10.84
CA ASN A 44 -9.81 24.06 -10.47
C ASN A 44 -8.39 24.53 -10.83
N SER A 45 -7.39 23.63 -10.75
CA SER A 45 -5.99 23.95 -11.01
C SER A 45 -5.66 24.23 -12.48
N ASP A 46 -6.57 23.93 -13.43
CA ASP A 46 -6.36 24.19 -14.85
C ASP A 46 -6.42 25.70 -15.20
N GLY A 47 -7.01 26.52 -14.31
CA GLY A 47 -7.17 27.96 -14.52
C GLY A 47 -8.11 28.35 -15.67
N LEU A 48 -8.84 27.40 -16.24
CA LEU A 48 -9.69 27.60 -17.41
C LEU A 48 -11.08 28.13 -17.02
N SER A 49 -11.65 28.97 -17.89
CA SER A 49 -13.09 29.29 -17.84
C SER A 49 -13.93 28.09 -18.29
N ALA A 50 -15.23 28.07 -17.96
CA ALA A 50 -16.14 27.01 -18.39
C ALA A 50 -16.13 26.81 -19.92
N ALA A 51 -16.16 27.90 -20.70
CA ALA A 51 -16.10 27.83 -22.15
C ALA A 51 -14.76 27.28 -22.68
N GLN A 52 -13.65 27.52 -21.97
CA GLN A 52 -12.36 26.90 -22.28
C GLN A 52 -12.36 25.41 -21.90
N GLN A 53 -12.90 25.04 -20.75
CA GLN A 53 -13.04 23.64 -20.32
C GLN A 53 -13.87 22.83 -21.33
N GLN A 54 -15.03 23.34 -21.75
CA GLN A 54 -15.87 22.68 -22.77
C GLN A 54 -15.16 22.42 -24.10
N ARG A 55 -14.15 23.23 -24.46
CA ARG A 55 -13.33 23.03 -25.65
C ARG A 55 -12.17 22.07 -25.39
N ALA A 56 -11.44 22.28 -24.30
CA ALA A 56 -10.22 21.53 -23.96
C ALA A 56 -10.51 20.05 -23.64
N TYR A 57 -11.62 19.77 -22.97
CA TYR A 57 -11.95 18.43 -22.48
C TYR A 57 -12.87 17.63 -23.41
N ARG A 58 -13.23 18.17 -24.58
CA ARG A 58 -14.09 17.47 -25.54
C ARG A 58 -13.43 16.23 -26.14
N GLU A 59 -12.14 16.33 -26.44
CA GLU A 59 -11.35 15.24 -27.01
C GLU A 59 -10.03 15.10 -26.26
N VAL A 60 -9.85 13.99 -25.55
CA VAL A 60 -8.68 13.72 -24.71
C VAL A 60 -8.00 12.43 -25.16
N ALA A 61 -6.68 12.37 -25.05
CA ALA A 61 -5.93 11.12 -25.20
C ALA A 61 -5.14 10.86 -23.92
N VAL A 62 -5.28 9.65 -23.39
CA VAL A 62 -4.44 9.17 -22.28
C VAL A 62 -3.17 8.55 -22.86
N GLU A 63 -2.08 8.59 -22.10
CA GLU A 63 -0.77 8.15 -22.56
C GLU A 63 -0.25 6.95 -21.76
N ASP A 64 0.34 5.98 -22.45
CA ASP A 64 1.03 4.84 -21.83
C ASP A 64 2.45 5.23 -21.38
N ARG A 65 2.59 6.31 -20.61
CA ARG A 65 3.87 6.76 -20.07
C ARG A 65 3.69 7.49 -18.75
N LEU A 66 4.79 7.57 -18.00
CA LEU A 66 4.88 8.53 -16.90
C LEU A 66 5.00 9.95 -17.49
N VAL A 67 4.02 10.80 -17.19
CA VAL A 67 4.01 12.22 -17.55
C VAL A 67 4.31 13.06 -16.31
N VAL A 68 5.22 14.01 -16.44
CA VAL A 68 5.63 14.96 -15.38
C VAL A 68 5.54 16.39 -15.93
N PRO A 69 5.58 17.43 -15.08
CA PRO A 69 5.37 18.81 -15.53
C PRO A 69 6.44 19.28 -16.51
N GLU A 70 6.11 20.30 -17.31
CA GLU A 70 7.11 20.94 -18.16
C GLU A 70 8.26 21.52 -17.31
N GLY A 71 9.49 21.43 -17.83
CA GLY A 71 10.69 21.80 -17.07
C GLY A 71 11.19 20.72 -16.10
N PHE A 72 10.49 19.60 -15.95
CA PHE A 72 10.94 18.44 -15.19
C PHE A 72 11.46 17.31 -16.11
N ARG A 73 12.15 16.36 -15.49
CA ARG A 73 12.59 15.08 -16.07
C ARG A 73 12.26 13.96 -15.11
N SER A 74 12.05 12.76 -15.64
CA SER A 74 11.95 11.52 -14.88
C SER A 74 13.04 10.56 -15.35
N ASP A 75 13.82 10.04 -14.40
CA ASP A 75 14.94 9.12 -14.65
C ASP A 75 14.66 7.77 -14.02
N LEU A 76 14.69 6.69 -14.82
CA LEU A 76 14.53 5.33 -14.32
C LEU A 76 15.75 4.94 -13.48
N LEU A 77 15.51 4.54 -12.23
CA LEU A 77 16.55 4.09 -11.30
C LEU A 77 16.75 2.58 -11.34
N ALA A 78 15.65 1.83 -11.35
CA ALA A 78 15.64 0.38 -11.45
C ALA A 78 14.27 -0.10 -11.95
N ALA A 79 14.24 -1.25 -12.60
CA ALA A 79 13.01 -1.93 -13.00
C ALA A 79 13.11 -3.44 -12.76
N TRP A 80 11.97 -4.12 -12.69
CA TRP A 80 11.85 -5.56 -12.51
C TRP A 80 12.85 -6.33 -13.37
N GLY A 81 13.58 -7.25 -12.75
CA GLY A 81 14.60 -8.07 -13.40
C GLY A 81 16.01 -7.48 -13.41
N ASP A 82 16.19 -6.20 -13.08
CA ASP A 82 17.53 -5.62 -12.99
C ASP A 82 18.36 -6.35 -11.91
N PRO A 83 19.61 -6.74 -12.19
CA PRO A 83 20.43 -7.47 -11.24
C PRO A 83 20.79 -6.58 -10.04
N LEU A 84 20.69 -7.13 -8.83
CA LEU A 84 21.17 -6.53 -7.58
C LEU A 84 22.40 -7.30 -7.07
N ALA A 85 23.09 -6.81 -6.03
CA ALA A 85 24.20 -7.56 -5.44
C ALA A 85 23.77 -8.95 -4.91
N THR A 86 22.51 -9.08 -4.45
CA THR A 86 21.87 -10.38 -4.22
C THR A 86 20.52 -10.43 -4.92
N GLY A 87 20.32 -11.39 -5.82
CA GLY A 87 19.06 -11.56 -6.55
C GLY A 87 18.83 -10.50 -7.62
N ARG A 88 17.57 -10.09 -7.79
CA ARG A 88 17.12 -9.11 -8.80
C ARG A 88 16.16 -8.11 -8.19
N PHE A 89 15.90 -7.00 -8.87
CA PHE A 89 14.81 -6.09 -8.52
C PHE A 89 13.48 -6.84 -8.73
N GLY A 90 12.64 -6.88 -7.69
CA GLY A 90 11.40 -7.66 -7.66
C GLY A 90 10.31 -7.10 -8.58
N PHE A 91 9.14 -7.75 -8.52
CA PHE A 91 7.96 -7.39 -9.30
C PHE A 91 7.01 -6.54 -8.44
N ASN A 92 6.21 -5.68 -9.07
CA ASN A 92 5.23 -4.78 -8.43
C ASN A 92 5.75 -4.09 -7.17
N ASN A 93 6.43 -2.97 -7.38
CA ASN A 93 7.06 -2.19 -6.32
C ASN A 93 6.14 -1.12 -5.74
N ASP A 94 5.87 -1.17 -4.44
CA ASP A 94 4.82 -0.37 -3.81
C ASP A 94 5.37 0.77 -2.92
N TYR A 95 6.18 0.44 -1.91
CA TYR A 95 6.82 1.43 -1.04
C TYR A 95 8.21 1.89 -1.49
N LEU A 96 8.58 3.15 -1.18
CA LEU A 96 9.95 3.66 -1.24
C LEU A 96 10.41 4.30 0.08
N GLY A 97 11.30 3.63 0.81
CA GLY A 97 11.93 4.14 2.04
C GLY A 97 13.28 4.78 1.77
N PHE A 98 13.36 6.12 1.73
CA PHE A 98 14.59 6.87 1.45
C PHE A 98 15.44 7.06 2.73
N VAL A 99 16.66 6.50 2.75
CA VAL A 99 17.61 6.64 3.87
C VAL A 99 18.88 7.36 3.39
N PRO A 100 19.07 8.65 3.77
CA PRO A 100 20.24 9.41 3.35
C PRO A 100 21.53 8.90 4.03
N LEU A 101 22.61 8.82 3.25
CA LEU A 101 23.99 8.61 3.73
C LEU A 101 24.83 9.89 3.62
N GLY A 102 24.29 10.90 2.95
CA GLY A 102 24.83 12.23 2.77
C GLY A 102 23.98 12.99 1.74
N LEU A 103 24.45 14.16 1.32
CA LEU A 103 23.70 14.98 0.35
C LEU A 103 23.62 14.36 -1.06
N ASN A 104 24.56 13.46 -1.37
CA ASN A 104 24.74 12.87 -2.70
C ASN A 104 24.74 11.33 -2.69
N GLU A 105 24.50 10.69 -1.55
CA GLU A 105 24.50 9.24 -1.41
C GLU A 105 23.31 8.83 -0.55
N ALA A 106 22.58 7.81 -0.96
CA ALA A 106 21.43 7.30 -0.22
C ALA A 106 21.21 5.81 -0.50
N LEU A 107 20.44 5.18 0.38
CA LEU A 107 19.86 3.88 0.16
C LEU A 107 18.36 4.06 -0.02
N LEU A 108 17.78 3.26 -0.92
CA LEU A 108 16.34 3.22 -1.14
C LEU A 108 15.87 1.81 -0.87
N SER A 109 15.09 1.63 0.19
CA SER A 109 14.35 0.40 0.44
C SER A 109 13.12 0.39 -0.45
N VAL A 110 12.83 -0.76 -1.07
CA VAL A 110 11.72 -0.95 -1.99
C VAL A 110 10.95 -2.20 -1.60
N ASN A 111 9.64 -2.08 -1.44
CA ASN A 111 8.77 -3.23 -1.20
C ASN A 111 8.25 -3.80 -2.51
N PHE A 112 8.03 -5.12 -2.54
CA PHE A 112 7.52 -5.86 -3.70
C PHE A 112 6.31 -6.67 -3.27
N GLU A 113 5.14 -6.27 -3.75
CA GLU A 113 3.87 -6.62 -3.12
C GLU A 113 3.31 -7.96 -3.61
N TYR A 114 2.91 -8.04 -4.88
CA TYR A 114 2.24 -9.21 -5.46
C TYR A 114 2.66 -9.50 -6.91
N ILE A 115 2.17 -10.61 -7.47
CA ILE A 115 2.38 -10.98 -8.87
C ILE A 115 1.10 -10.72 -9.67
N SER A 116 1.19 -9.83 -10.66
CA SER A 116 0.20 -9.69 -11.74
C SER A 116 0.45 -10.78 -12.80
N PRO A 117 -0.35 -11.87 -12.86
CA PRO A 117 0.07 -13.07 -13.58
C PRO A 117 0.22 -12.89 -15.10
N ILE A 118 -0.58 -11.99 -15.70
CA ILE A 118 -0.56 -11.72 -17.15
C ILE A 118 0.78 -11.10 -17.56
N PRO A 119 1.13 -9.87 -17.14
CA PRO A 119 2.40 -9.25 -17.53
C PRO A 119 3.62 -10.02 -16.99
N TRP A 120 3.52 -10.62 -15.80
CA TRP A 120 4.63 -11.37 -15.20
C TRP A 120 4.97 -12.62 -16.03
N SER A 121 4.00 -13.51 -16.29
CA SER A 121 4.28 -14.76 -17.00
C SER A 121 4.65 -14.56 -18.47
N ASP A 122 4.05 -13.57 -19.15
CA ASP A 122 4.38 -13.21 -20.53
C ASP A 122 5.78 -12.60 -20.65
N GLY A 123 6.15 -11.72 -19.71
CA GLY A 123 7.45 -11.03 -19.71
C GLY A 123 8.61 -11.83 -19.12
N PHE A 124 8.33 -12.86 -18.32
CA PHE A 124 9.33 -13.47 -17.42
C PHE A 124 10.61 -13.90 -18.14
N ALA A 125 10.49 -14.70 -19.19
CA ALA A 125 11.67 -15.23 -19.87
C ALA A 125 12.52 -14.15 -20.53
N GLU A 126 11.88 -13.08 -21.00
CA GLU A 126 12.54 -11.94 -21.64
C GLU A 126 13.25 -11.04 -20.62
N VAL A 127 12.63 -10.84 -19.45
CA VAL A 127 13.12 -9.94 -18.40
C VAL A 127 14.14 -10.61 -17.50
N VAL A 128 13.87 -11.85 -17.06
CA VAL A 128 14.71 -12.62 -16.12
C VAL A 128 15.77 -13.44 -16.86
N GLY A 129 15.57 -13.72 -18.16
CA GLY A 129 16.50 -14.51 -18.97
C GLY A 129 16.46 -16.01 -18.67
N GLN A 130 15.36 -16.52 -18.12
CA GLN A 130 15.17 -17.93 -17.76
C GLN A 130 13.75 -18.40 -18.12
N PRO A 131 13.56 -19.66 -18.56
CA PRO A 131 12.24 -20.18 -18.84
C PRO A 131 11.41 -20.31 -17.55
N LEU A 132 10.10 -20.10 -17.67
CA LEU A 132 9.12 -20.33 -16.61
C LEU A 132 8.15 -21.43 -17.08
N PRO A 133 7.97 -22.54 -16.34
CA PRO A 133 7.05 -23.62 -16.74
C PRO A 133 5.57 -23.26 -16.48
N TRP A 134 5.18 -22.02 -16.80
CA TRP A 134 3.85 -21.47 -16.55
C TRP A 134 2.75 -22.24 -17.30
N GLY A 135 2.90 -22.38 -18.62
CA GLY A 135 1.92 -23.08 -19.46
C GLY A 135 1.78 -24.56 -19.09
N GLU A 136 2.89 -25.22 -18.74
CA GLU A 136 2.89 -26.60 -18.24
C GLU A 136 2.09 -26.71 -16.94
N LEU A 137 2.36 -25.81 -15.98
CA LEU A 137 1.68 -25.82 -14.68
C LEU A 137 0.17 -25.55 -14.82
N VAL A 138 -0.21 -24.55 -15.60
CA VAL A 138 -1.63 -24.23 -15.87
C VAL A 138 -2.34 -25.43 -16.50
N ALA A 139 -1.71 -26.12 -17.46
CA ALA A 139 -2.26 -27.32 -18.07
C ALA A 139 -2.37 -28.48 -17.06
N ALA A 140 -1.35 -28.70 -16.23
CA ALA A 140 -1.32 -29.78 -15.24
C ALA A 140 -2.40 -29.62 -14.15
N LEU A 141 -2.80 -28.39 -13.84
CA LEU A 141 -3.85 -28.08 -12.85
C LEU A 141 -5.23 -27.85 -13.46
N ALA A 142 -5.38 -27.88 -14.79
CA ALA A 142 -6.64 -27.60 -15.47
C ALA A 142 -7.80 -28.52 -15.01
N SER A 143 -7.53 -29.81 -14.84
CA SER A 143 -8.53 -30.79 -14.34
C SER A 143 -8.96 -30.55 -12.89
N ARG A 144 -8.21 -29.72 -12.15
CA ARG A 144 -8.48 -29.31 -10.76
C ARG A 144 -8.96 -27.86 -10.66
N GLN A 145 -9.41 -27.27 -11.78
CA GLN A 145 -9.80 -25.86 -11.87
C GLN A 145 -8.71 -24.89 -11.39
N GLY A 146 -7.44 -25.29 -11.52
CA GLY A 146 -6.28 -24.52 -11.10
C GLY A 146 -5.97 -24.56 -9.60
N VAL A 147 -6.63 -25.42 -8.79
CA VAL A 147 -6.49 -25.42 -7.32
C VAL A 147 -5.91 -26.75 -6.83
N ILE A 148 -4.97 -26.71 -5.87
CA ILE A 148 -4.41 -27.91 -5.24
C ILE A 148 -3.90 -27.63 -3.82
N ASP A 149 -4.17 -28.55 -2.90
CA ASP A 149 -3.48 -28.60 -1.61
C ASP A 149 -2.19 -29.41 -1.76
N CYS A 150 -1.05 -28.74 -1.76
CA CYS A 150 0.27 -29.35 -1.95
C CYS A 150 0.66 -30.29 -0.81
N SER A 151 0.02 -30.17 0.36
CA SER A 151 0.26 -31.10 1.48
C SER A 151 -0.20 -32.54 1.17
N THR A 152 -1.05 -32.71 0.16
CA THR A 152 -1.52 -34.03 -0.32
C THR A 152 -0.55 -34.71 -1.29
N LEU A 153 0.48 -33.99 -1.77
CA LEU A 153 1.47 -34.53 -2.70
C LEU A 153 2.68 -35.10 -1.95
N ALA A 154 3.23 -36.20 -2.46
CA ALA A 154 4.51 -36.70 -1.95
C ALA A 154 5.64 -35.71 -2.27
N ALA A 155 6.67 -35.65 -1.43
CA ALA A 155 7.82 -34.76 -1.66
C ALA A 155 8.55 -35.01 -3.00
N SER A 156 8.44 -36.23 -3.55
CA SER A 156 9.00 -36.62 -4.84
C SER A 156 8.03 -36.48 -6.03
N ASP A 157 6.83 -35.93 -5.81
CA ASP A 157 5.82 -35.79 -6.87
C ASP A 157 6.30 -34.78 -7.94
N PRO A 158 6.33 -35.16 -9.23
CA PRO A 158 6.73 -34.24 -10.30
C PRO A 158 5.88 -32.97 -10.37
N LEU A 159 4.59 -33.03 -10.06
CA LEU A 159 3.71 -31.85 -10.04
C LEU A 159 4.14 -30.87 -8.96
N LEU A 160 4.55 -31.35 -7.78
CA LEU A 160 5.07 -30.49 -6.71
C LEU A 160 6.38 -29.80 -7.14
N ALA A 161 7.23 -30.49 -7.90
CA ALA A 161 8.44 -29.89 -8.46
C ALA A 161 8.11 -28.75 -9.46
N THR A 162 7.14 -28.95 -10.36
CA THR A 162 6.68 -27.91 -11.30
C THR A 162 6.01 -26.74 -10.56
N ILE A 163 5.19 -27.00 -9.54
CA ILE A 163 4.59 -25.97 -8.66
C ILE A 163 5.68 -25.13 -7.99
N ARG A 164 6.70 -25.79 -7.40
CA ARG A 164 7.81 -25.09 -6.74
C ARG A 164 8.69 -24.33 -7.73
N ALA A 165 8.86 -24.81 -8.97
CA ALA A 165 9.62 -24.08 -9.98
C ALA A 165 8.99 -22.71 -10.31
N VAL A 166 7.66 -22.62 -10.38
CA VAL A 166 6.94 -21.35 -10.54
C VAL A 166 6.92 -20.55 -9.23
N SER A 167 6.65 -21.21 -8.10
CA SER A 167 6.53 -20.56 -6.79
C SER A 167 7.84 -19.96 -6.31
N ASP A 168 8.98 -20.63 -6.54
CA ASP A 168 10.32 -20.11 -6.22
C ASP A 168 10.57 -18.79 -6.98
N GLN A 169 10.15 -18.69 -8.25
CA GLN A 169 10.33 -17.46 -9.04
C GLN A 169 9.39 -16.34 -8.62
N ALA A 170 8.12 -16.67 -8.33
CA ALA A 170 7.15 -15.71 -7.82
C ALA A 170 7.61 -15.15 -6.47
N MET A 171 7.97 -16.01 -5.51
CA MET A 171 8.45 -15.57 -4.19
C MET A 171 9.76 -14.78 -4.26
N ALA A 172 10.67 -15.11 -5.20
CA ALA A 172 11.88 -14.32 -5.44
C ALA A 172 11.59 -12.90 -5.96
N ASP A 173 10.41 -12.67 -6.53
CA ASP A 173 9.95 -11.36 -7.00
C ASP A 173 9.13 -10.59 -5.95
N LEU A 174 8.75 -11.22 -4.82
CA LEU A 174 8.07 -10.58 -3.69
C LEU A 174 9.05 -10.25 -2.55
N GLY A 175 8.60 -9.50 -1.55
CA GLY A 175 9.39 -9.21 -0.34
C GLY A 175 9.83 -7.76 -0.29
N LEU A 176 11.06 -7.52 0.12
CA LEU A 176 11.68 -6.20 0.07
C LEU A 176 13.11 -6.25 -0.48
N GLY A 177 13.60 -5.10 -0.90
CA GLY A 177 14.97 -4.94 -1.39
C GLY A 177 15.55 -3.59 -1.01
N VAL A 178 16.87 -3.49 -1.11
CA VAL A 178 17.62 -2.24 -0.91
C VAL A 178 18.44 -1.99 -2.17
N ILE A 179 18.32 -0.79 -2.73
CA ILE A 179 19.18 -0.31 -3.82
C ILE A 179 20.01 0.89 -3.36
N HIS A 180 21.18 1.07 -3.97
CA HIS A 180 22.07 2.18 -3.66
C HIS A 180 21.98 3.28 -4.72
N LEU A 181 21.86 4.53 -4.24
CA LEU A 181 21.71 5.72 -5.07
C LEU A 181 22.89 6.67 -4.87
N GLN A 182 23.43 7.15 -5.98
CA GLN A 182 24.46 8.18 -6.01
C GLN A 182 23.98 9.34 -6.87
N ARG A 183 24.16 10.57 -6.38
CA ARG A 183 23.94 11.78 -7.16
C ARG A 183 25.19 12.10 -7.98
N GLN A 184 25.05 12.13 -9.30
CA GLN A 184 26.11 12.49 -10.25
C GLN A 184 25.62 13.61 -11.16
N GLY A 185 26.37 14.72 -11.24
CA GLY A 185 25.95 15.89 -12.03
C GLY A 185 24.59 16.47 -11.60
N GLY A 186 24.24 16.33 -10.31
CA GLY A 186 22.95 16.78 -9.77
C GLY A 186 21.81 15.76 -9.87
N ILE A 187 22.00 14.65 -10.59
CA ILE A 187 20.94 13.67 -10.91
C ILE A 187 21.15 12.40 -10.08
N TRP A 188 20.06 11.86 -9.51
CA TRP A 188 20.11 10.57 -8.84
C TRP A 188 20.22 9.44 -9.84
N GLN A 189 21.13 8.50 -9.58
CA GLN A 189 21.30 7.29 -10.36
C GLN A 189 21.50 6.12 -9.42
N ARG A 190 20.95 4.96 -9.78
CA ARG A 190 21.32 3.71 -9.12
C ARG A 190 22.78 3.37 -9.47
N THR A 191 23.56 2.96 -8.48
CA THR A 191 24.91 2.46 -8.68
C THR A 191 25.09 1.17 -7.88
N PRO A 192 25.67 0.09 -8.46
CA PRO A 192 25.89 -1.15 -7.73
C PRO A 192 26.72 -0.92 -6.47
N ASP A 193 26.28 -1.48 -5.35
CA ASP A 193 26.92 -1.37 -4.04
C ASP A 193 26.76 -2.68 -3.27
N ARG A 194 27.72 -2.99 -2.38
CA ARG A 194 27.69 -4.19 -1.54
C ARG A 194 26.52 -4.24 -0.56
N ARG A 195 25.86 -3.09 -0.31
CA ARG A 195 24.70 -2.96 0.57
C ARG A 195 23.39 -3.29 -0.12
N GLU A 196 23.38 -3.38 -1.45
CA GLU A 196 22.18 -3.86 -2.14
C GLU A 196 21.86 -5.28 -1.69
N ARG A 197 20.60 -5.54 -1.34
CA ARG A 197 20.16 -6.88 -0.94
C ARG A 197 18.68 -7.12 -1.22
N ARG A 198 18.30 -8.40 -1.22
CA ARG A 198 16.91 -8.88 -1.27
C ARG A 198 16.59 -9.71 -0.04
N VAL A 199 15.40 -9.48 0.51
CA VAL A 199 14.75 -10.35 1.50
C VAL A 199 13.44 -10.77 0.88
N ASP A 200 13.44 -11.92 0.22
CA ASP A 200 12.32 -12.38 -0.59
C ASP A 200 11.35 -13.29 0.19
N GLY A 201 10.28 -13.75 -0.49
CA GLY A 201 9.24 -14.58 0.10
C GLY A 201 9.71 -15.93 0.63
N LEU A 202 10.94 -16.37 0.32
CA LEU A 202 11.53 -17.63 0.79
C LEU A 202 12.86 -17.43 1.53
N ALA A 203 13.19 -16.21 1.94
CA ALA A 203 14.38 -15.95 2.75
C ALA A 203 14.37 -16.82 4.02
N GLY A 204 15.45 -17.56 4.25
CA GLY A 204 15.53 -18.50 5.38
C GLY A 204 14.88 -19.87 5.17
N TRP A 205 14.29 -20.16 4.00
CA TRP A 205 13.73 -21.48 3.67
C TRP A 205 14.84 -22.54 3.58
N ARG A 206 15.87 -22.27 2.77
CA ARG A 206 16.99 -23.20 2.54
C ARG A 206 18.11 -23.07 3.58
N ASP A 207 18.22 -21.90 4.21
CA ASP A 207 19.20 -21.61 5.25
C ASP A 207 18.49 -21.18 6.54
N PRO A 208 18.34 -22.09 7.52
CA PRO A 208 17.70 -21.76 8.80
C PRO A 208 18.31 -20.57 9.54
N GLY A 209 19.60 -20.26 9.32
CA GLY A 209 20.27 -19.12 9.94
C GLY A 209 19.82 -17.76 9.38
N ALA A 210 19.20 -17.75 8.20
CA ALA A 210 18.68 -16.56 7.53
C ALA A 210 17.17 -16.34 7.74
N ARG A 211 16.53 -17.13 8.61
CA ARG A 211 15.11 -16.94 8.97
C ARG A 211 14.91 -15.62 9.71
N LEU A 212 13.77 -15.00 9.48
CA LEU A 212 13.43 -13.71 10.09
C LEU A 212 12.95 -13.95 11.53
N PRO A 213 13.66 -13.50 12.57
CA PRO A 213 13.17 -13.61 13.94
C PRO A 213 11.91 -12.76 14.14
N ILE A 214 10.99 -13.26 14.96
CA ILE A 214 9.80 -12.53 15.41
C ILE A 214 10.03 -12.09 16.86
N THR A 215 9.71 -10.83 17.16
CA THR A 215 9.85 -10.22 18.49
C THR A 215 8.48 -9.91 19.09
N GLY A 216 8.41 -9.65 20.40
CA GLY A 216 7.18 -9.26 21.09
C GLY A 216 6.28 -10.43 21.54
N PRO A 217 5.05 -10.14 22.02
CA PRO A 217 4.22 -11.12 22.75
C PRO A 217 3.81 -12.38 21.97
N ALA A 218 3.71 -12.32 20.63
CA ALA A 218 3.34 -13.48 19.83
C ALA A 218 4.38 -14.63 19.91
N THR A 219 5.61 -14.33 20.31
CA THR A 219 6.66 -15.34 20.52
C THR A 219 6.26 -16.41 21.52
N ALA A 220 5.50 -16.05 22.57
CA ALA A 220 4.99 -17.00 23.55
C ALA A 220 4.00 -18.01 22.94
N VAL A 221 3.19 -17.58 21.96
CA VAL A 221 2.29 -18.48 21.22
C VAL A 221 3.09 -19.42 20.31
N PHE A 222 4.11 -18.89 19.63
CA PHE A 222 4.92 -19.67 18.71
C PHE A 222 5.83 -20.70 19.37
N MET A 223 6.14 -20.51 20.66
CA MET A 223 6.97 -21.42 21.45
C MET A 223 6.14 -22.35 22.34
N ALA A 224 4.80 -22.26 22.27
CA ALA A 224 3.92 -23.09 23.08
C ALA A 224 4.10 -24.58 22.70
N PRO A 225 4.18 -25.49 23.69
CA PRO A 225 4.39 -26.91 23.42
C PRO A 225 3.18 -27.60 22.78
N GLN A 226 2.01 -26.96 22.83
CA GLN A 226 0.76 -27.43 22.26
C GLN A 226 -0.01 -26.23 21.72
N CYS A 227 -0.74 -26.46 20.63
CA CYS A 227 -1.67 -25.50 20.06
C CYS A 227 -2.95 -26.19 19.56
N LEU A 228 -4.00 -25.41 19.32
CA LEU A 228 -5.27 -25.87 18.76
C LEU A 228 -5.19 -26.15 17.26
N GLY A 229 -4.39 -25.36 16.55
CA GLY A 229 -4.30 -25.33 15.09
C GLY A 229 -3.03 -25.97 14.56
N TYR A 230 -2.41 -25.28 13.62
CA TYR A 230 -1.22 -25.70 12.91
C TYR A 230 0.04 -25.03 13.47
N ASP A 231 1.09 -25.85 13.61
CA ASP A 231 2.45 -25.45 13.96
C ASP A 231 3.40 -25.84 12.82
N ASP A 232 4.18 -24.86 12.33
CA ASP A 232 5.19 -25.08 11.29
C ASP A 232 6.52 -25.60 11.84
N GLY A 233 6.67 -25.67 13.17
CA GLY A 233 7.88 -26.11 13.85
C GLY A 233 9.04 -25.13 13.77
N LEU A 234 8.79 -23.88 13.37
CA LEU A 234 9.83 -22.85 13.24
C LEU A 234 10.03 -22.01 14.52
N GLY A 235 9.15 -22.16 15.52
CA GLY A 235 9.20 -21.37 16.74
C GLY A 235 9.04 -19.87 16.45
N ALA A 236 9.74 -19.00 17.19
CA ALA A 236 9.69 -17.55 17.00
C ALA A 236 10.48 -17.03 15.78
N ALA A 237 10.38 -17.72 14.64
CA ALA A 237 11.00 -17.31 13.38
C ALA A 237 10.05 -17.57 12.19
N ALA A 238 10.25 -16.83 11.11
CA ALA A 238 9.49 -16.95 9.86
C ALA A 238 10.43 -17.18 8.67
N VAL A 239 9.87 -17.81 7.63
CA VAL A 239 10.47 -17.87 6.30
C VAL A 239 9.94 -16.70 5.48
N GLY A 240 10.85 -15.82 5.07
CA GLY A 240 10.56 -14.73 4.16
C GLY A 240 9.51 -13.72 4.65
N THR A 241 9.19 -12.83 3.72
CA THR A 241 8.15 -11.81 3.82
C THR A 241 7.65 -11.54 2.41
N PHE A 242 6.36 -11.27 2.26
CA PHE A 242 5.67 -11.07 0.99
C PHE A 242 4.38 -10.29 1.23
N ALA A 243 3.71 -9.86 0.15
CA ALA A 243 2.63 -8.88 0.23
C ALA A 243 3.08 -7.61 0.96
N ASN A 244 4.34 -7.22 0.70
CA ASN A 244 4.93 -6.01 1.25
C ASN A 244 4.35 -4.82 0.49
N CYS A 245 3.43 -4.10 1.12
CA CYS A 245 2.74 -2.94 0.56
C CYS A 245 3.58 -1.68 0.80
N ALA A 246 3.06 -0.67 1.52
CA ALA A 246 3.75 0.52 1.94
C ALA A 246 4.64 0.28 3.19
N GLY A 247 4.90 1.32 3.98
CA GLY A 247 5.84 1.22 5.10
C GLY A 247 6.10 2.54 5.81
N GLY A 248 7.25 2.64 6.46
CA GLY A 248 7.70 3.87 7.11
C GLY A 248 9.20 3.86 7.34
N THR A 249 9.83 5.02 7.32
CA THR A 249 11.26 5.16 7.68
C THR A 249 11.39 5.65 9.10
N THR A 250 12.15 4.94 9.93
CA THR A 250 12.34 5.32 11.33
C THR A 250 13.36 6.47 11.44
N PRO A 251 13.26 7.33 12.47
CA PRO A 251 14.25 8.40 12.68
C PRO A 251 15.68 7.90 12.92
N TRP A 252 15.88 6.64 13.31
CA TRP A 252 17.20 6.00 13.46
C TRP A 252 17.72 5.33 12.17
N GLY A 253 16.96 5.43 11.07
CA GLY A 253 17.39 5.05 9.73
C GLY A 253 17.23 3.57 9.40
N THR A 254 16.32 2.86 10.08
CA THR A 254 15.77 1.59 9.61
C THR A 254 14.49 1.86 8.80
N VAL A 255 14.05 0.86 8.04
CA VAL A 255 12.78 0.91 7.30
C VAL A 255 11.87 -0.18 7.83
N LEU A 256 10.61 0.18 8.04
CA LEU A 256 9.52 -0.71 8.40
C LEU A 256 8.71 -1.00 7.13
N SER A 257 8.63 -2.26 6.75
CA SER A 257 7.88 -2.77 5.59
C SER A 257 6.63 -3.49 6.08
N ALA A 258 5.49 -3.20 5.47
CA ALA A 258 4.19 -3.64 5.94
C ALA A 258 3.69 -4.86 5.16
N GLU A 259 3.38 -5.96 5.85
CA GLU A 259 2.71 -7.11 5.24
C GLU A 259 1.19 -6.90 5.24
N GLU A 260 0.60 -6.78 4.06
CA GLU A 260 -0.76 -6.28 3.86
C GLU A 260 -1.69 -7.39 3.39
N ASN A 261 -1.78 -7.63 2.08
CA ASN A 261 -2.59 -8.69 1.49
C ASN A 261 -1.98 -10.12 1.60
N TYR A 262 -1.33 -10.44 2.73
CA TYR A 262 -0.66 -11.73 2.98
C TYR A 262 -1.62 -12.93 2.95
N GLN A 263 -2.92 -12.73 3.18
CA GLN A 263 -3.94 -13.77 3.08
C GLN A 263 -4.07 -14.36 1.67
N SER A 264 -3.55 -13.65 0.65
CA SER A 264 -3.47 -14.17 -0.71
C SER A 264 -2.43 -15.30 -0.85
N GLN A 265 -1.54 -15.48 0.13
CA GLN A 265 -0.44 -16.45 0.08
C GLN A 265 -0.49 -17.50 1.18
N VAL A 266 -1.05 -17.16 2.34
CA VAL A 266 -1.16 -18.03 3.53
C VAL A 266 -2.51 -17.84 4.25
N PRO A 267 -2.96 -18.78 5.10
CA PRO A 267 -4.22 -18.62 5.83
C PRO A 267 -4.24 -17.39 6.76
N GLU A 268 -5.27 -16.56 6.67
CA GLU A 268 -5.42 -15.42 7.58
C GLU A 268 -5.90 -15.86 8.98
N ALA A 269 -6.84 -16.81 9.00
CA ALA A 269 -7.58 -17.22 10.18
C ALA A 269 -6.69 -17.90 11.23
N VAL A 270 -6.97 -17.60 12.50
CA VAL A 270 -6.30 -18.17 13.67
C VAL A 270 -7.31 -18.67 14.69
N PHE A 271 -6.91 -19.64 15.50
CA PHE A 271 -7.70 -20.13 16.62
C PHE A 271 -7.59 -19.18 17.83
N ALA A 272 -8.40 -19.42 18.85
CA ALA A 272 -8.45 -18.57 20.05
C ALA A 272 -7.14 -18.54 20.87
N ASP A 273 -6.22 -19.47 20.65
CA ASP A 273 -4.87 -19.47 21.24
C ASP A 273 -3.81 -18.80 20.34
N GLY A 274 -4.23 -18.21 19.20
CA GLY A 274 -3.34 -17.57 18.23
C GLY A 274 -2.64 -18.53 17.26
N SER A 275 -2.93 -19.83 17.33
CA SER A 275 -2.36 -20.80 16.37
C SER A 275 -3.02 -20.69 15.00
N ALA A 276 -2.27 -21.02 13.94
CA ALA A 276 -2.72 -20.84 12.57
C ALA A 276 -3.79 -21.86 12.16
N ALA A 277 -4.69 -21.47 11.26
CA ALA A 277 -5.39 -22.45 10.43
C ALA A 277 -4.39 -23.25 9.57
N PRO A 278 -4.67 -24.52 9.24
CA PRO A 278 -3.74 -25.33 8.46
C PRO A 278 -3.56 -24.77 7.03
N PRO A 279 -2.37 -24.92 6.42
CA PRO A 279 -2.09 -24.42 5.06
C PRO A 279 -3.07 -24.90 3.99
N SER A 280 -3.74 -26.03 4.20
CA SER A 280 -4.79 -26.56 3.32
C SER A 280 -6.02 -25.65 3.19
N THR A 281 -6.23 -24.73 4.13
CA THR A 281 -7.29 -23.71 4.07
C THR A 281 -6.98 -22.57 3.10
N MET A 282 -5.72 -22.45 2.66
CA MET A 282 -5.30 -21.56 1.57
C MET A 282 -4.52 -22.38 0.53
N PRO A 283 -5.21 -23.15 -0.32
CA PRO A 283 -4.55 -24.02 -1.30
C PRO A 283 -3.79 -23.20 -2.35
N PHE A 284 -2.80 -23.83 -2.99
CA PHE A 284 -2.12 -23.25 -4.14
C PHE A 284 -3.10 -23.08 -5.29
N VAL A 285 -3.08 -21.91 -5.93
CA VAL A 285 -3.91 -21.58 -7.08
C VAL A 285 -3.03 -21.12 -8.24
N CYS A 286 -3.14 -21.77 -9.39
CA CYS A 286 -2.54 -21.31 -10.64
C CYS A 286 -3.51 -21.51 -11.81
N ARG A 287 -3.86 -20.40 -12.45
CA ARG A 287 -4.67 -20.28 -13.67
C ARG A 287 -3.99 -19.29 -14.60
N ALA A 288 -4.42 -19.22 -15.86
CA ALA A 288 -3.88 -18.27 -16.84
C ALA A 288 -3.80 -16.82 -16.32
N THR A 289 -4.75 -16.39 -15.48
CA THR A 289 -4.86 -15.02 -14.96
C THR A 289 -4.84 -14.94 -13.42
N THR A 290 -4.46 -16.01 -12.73
CA THR A 290 -4.50 -16.04 -11.25
C THR A 290 -3.35 -16.86 -10.70
N LEU A 291 -2.63 -16.31 -9.73
CA LEU A 291 -1.61 -16.99 -8.93
C LEU A 291 -1.81 -16.60 -7.46
N ALA A 292 -1.94 -17.59 -6.57
CA ALA A 292 -2.15 -17.37 -5.14
C ALA A 292 -1.74 -18.62 -4.34
N GLY A 293 -1.71 -18.50 -3.02
CA GLY A 293 -1.39 -19.61 -2.11
C GLY A 293 0.06 -20.06 -2.23
N LEU A 294 0.99 -19.13 -2.51
CA LEU A 294 2.41 -19.44 -2.71
C LEU A 294 3.08 -20.00 -1.43
N GLY A 295 2.48 -19.82 -0.25
CA GLY A 295 2.96 -20.44 0.99
C GLY A 295 2.58 -21.92 1.16
N ASN A 296 1.53 -22.39 0.48
CA ASN A 296 1.04 -23.77 0.60
C ASN A 296 2.08 -24.85 0.19
N PRO A 297 2.86 -24.70 -0.91
CA PRO A 297 3.91 -25.65 -1.29
C PRO A 297 5.05 -25.84 -0.26
N TYR A 298 5.14 -24.94 0.73
CA TYR A 298 6.17 -24.93 1.77
C TYR A 298 5.60 -25.12 3.18
N GLY A 299 4.28 -25.23 3.32
CA GLY A 299 3.62 -25.40 4.62
C GLY A 299 3.74 -24.19 5.54
N LEU A 300 3.78 -22.98 4.99
CA LEU A 300 3.98 -21.76 5.79
C LEU A 300 2.77 -21.50 6.70
N ALA A 301 2.99 -21.27 8.01
CA ALA A 301 1.95 -20.94 8.96
C ALA A 301 1.52 -19.47 8.82
N GLY A 302 0.23 -19.24 8.60
CA GLY A 302 -0.27 -17.90 8.30
C GLY A 302 -0.20 -16.89 9.46
N ASN A 303 -0.10 -17.36 10.71
CA ASN A 303 0.11 -16.49 11.87
C ASN A 303 1.52 -15.88 11.95
N LYS A 304 2.45 -16.26 11.06
CA LYS A 304 3.80 -15.68 10.92
C LYS A 304 3.89 -14.50 9.96
N TYR A 305 2.76 -14.09 9.38
CA TYR A 305 2.66 -13.03 8.39
C TYR A 305 1.54 -12.05 8.73
N GLY A 306 1.59 -10.84 8.16
CA GLY A 306 0.73 -9.73 8.53
C GLY A 306 1.33 -8.88 9.64
N TRP A 307 2.66 -8.78 9.68
CA TRP A 307 3.40 -8.02 10.68
C TRP A 307 4.16 -6.87 10.04
N MET A 308 4.54 -5.89 10.86
CA MET A 308 5.55 -4.91 10.47
C MET A 308 6.94 -5.54 10.48
N VAL A 309 7.69 -5.39 9.39
CA VAL A 309 9.01 -5.99 9.16
C VAL A 309 10.10 -4.90 9.15
N GLU A 310 11.03 -4.93 10.10
CA GLU A 310 12.12 -3.96 10.19
C GLU A 310 13.37 -4.46 9.46
N ILE A 311 13.92 -3.61 8.57
CA ILE A 311 15.20 -3.78 7.91
C ILE A 311 16.12 -2.60 8.22
N ASP A 312 17.39 -2.86 8.55
CA ASP A 312 18.44 -1.84 8.47
C ASP A 312 19.04 -1.85 7.05
N PRO A 313 18.78 -0.83 6.21
CA PRO A 313 19.37 -0.79 4.88
C PRO A 313 20.89 -0.59 4.90
N LYS A 314 21.46 0.00 5.96
CA LYS A 314 22.89 0.31 6.07
C LYS A 314 23.74 -0.92 6.38
N ASP A 315 23.15 -1.92 7.05
CA ASP A 315 23.83 -3.15 7.46
C ASP A 315 23.16 -4.41 6.86
N PRO A 316 23.71 -4.93 5.75
CA PRO A 316 23.23 -6.17 5.12
C PRO A 316 23.32 -7.42 5.98
N ALA A 317 24.13 -7.40 7.05
CA ALA A 317 24.26 -8.51 7.99
C ALA A 317 23.28 -8.39 9.17
N ALA A 318 22.67 -7.21 9.38
CA ALA A 318 21.66 -7.04 10.41
C ALA A 318 20.43 -7.92 10.08
N PRO A 319 19.91 -8.65 11.09
CA PRO A 319 18.74 -9.50 10.89
C PRO A 319 17.51 -8.64 10.58
N VAL A 320 16.71 -9.10 9.62
CA VAL A 320 15.40 -8.53 9.32
C VAL A 320 14.39 -9.14 10.28
N ARG A 321 13.64 -8.30 11.00
CA ARG A 321 12.81 -8.74 12.13
C ARG A 321 11.34 -8.47 11.87
N LYS A 322 10.45 -9.29 12.42
CA LYS A 322 9.01 -8.99 12.48
C LYS A 322 8.63 -8.56 13.90
N HIS A 323 7.88 -7.48 14.06
CA HIS A 323 7.50 -6.94 15.37
C HIS A 323 6.05 -7.24 15.73
N SER A 324 5.83 -8.23 16.59
CA SER A 324 4.47 -8.66 16.93
C SER A 324 3.73 -7.73 17.90
N ALA A 325 4.45 -6.86 18.61
CA ALA A 325 3.83 -5.89 19.52
C ALA A 325 3.00 -4.83 18.77
N LEU A 326 3.26 -4.63 17.46
CA LEU A 326 2.50 -3.72 16.59
C LEU A 326 1.17 -4.32 16.11
N GLY A 327 0.88 -5.59 16.47
CA GLY A 327 -0.33 -6.30 16.06
C GLY A 327 -0.21 -6.99 14.71
N ARG A 328 -1.11 -7.94 14.45
CA ARG A 328 -1.23 -8.63 13.16
C ARG A 328 -2.52 -8.28 12.45
N PHE A 329 -2.39 -7.69 11.28
CA PHE A 329 -3.48 -7.33 10.38
C PHE A 329 -2.89 -6.98 9.00
N ARG A 330 -3.72 -6.53 8.06
CA ARG A 330 -3.26 -6.10 6.73
C ARG A 330 -2.65 -4.71 6.85
N HIS A 331 -1.39 -4.62 7.24
CA HIS A 331 -0.73 -3.33 7.44
C HIS A 331 -0.53 -2.66 6.09
N GLU A 332 -0.98 -1.41 5.95
CA GLU A 332 -0.58 -0.60 4.79
C GLU A 332 0.79 0.03 5.01
N ALA A 333 0.86 0.95 5.98
CA ALA A 333 2.02 1.80 6.24
C ALA A 333 2.17 2.10 7.73
N VAL A 334 3.23 2.83 8.07
CA VAL A 334 3.47 3.32 9.44
C VAL A 334 4.03 4.74 9.52
N ALA A 335 3.39 5.53 10.37
CA ALA A 335 3.91 6.81 10.83
C ALA A 335 4.59 6.63 12.20
N VAL A 336 5.87 6.98 12.29
CA VAL A 336 6.68 6.86 13.51
C VAL A 336 6.91 8.21 14.15
N ARG A 337 6.37 8.41 15.36
CA ARG A 337 6.64 9.59 16.18
C ARG A 337 7.60 9.23 17.31
N ALA A 338 8.84 9.72 17.18
CA ALA A 338 9.89 9.56 18.17
C ALA A 338 10.31 10.92 18.75
N VAL A 339 9.90 11.21 19.98
CA VAL A 339 10.22 12.46 20.69
C VAL A 339 11.07 12.13 21.92
N ALA A 340 12.23 12.78 22.05
CA ALA A 340 13.14 12.54 23.16
C ALA A 340 12.45 12.70 24.53
N GLY A 341 12.58 11.70 25.39
CA GLY A 341 11.96 11.65 26.71
C GLY A 341 10.51 11.13 26.72
N GLU A 342 9.87 10.96 25.56
CA GLU A 342 8.51 10.41 25.43
C GLU A 342 8.55 8.92 25.03
N PRO A 343 7.48 8.15 25.28
CA PRO A 343 7.28 6.87 24.62
C PRO A 343 7.35 7.00 23.09
N LEU A 344 7.88 5.97 22.42
CA LEU A 344 7.75 5.83 20.98
C LEU A 344 6.27 5.58 20.63
N VAL A 345 5.77 6.28 19.62
CA VAL A 345 4.42 6.07 19.09
C VAL A 345 4.50 5.66 17.62
N VAL A 346 3.79 4.59 17.25
CA VAL A 346 3.69 4.11 15.87
C VAL A 346 2.23 3.99 15.48
N TYR A 347 1.83 4.65 14.39
CA TYR A 347 0.48 4.56 13.82
C TYR A 347 0.47 3.62 12.63
N SER A 348 -0.63 2.88 12.42
CA SER A 348 -0.77 1.99 11.27
C SER A 348 -2.24 1.75 10.92
N GLY A 349 -2.55 1.62 9.63
CA GLY A 349 -3.85 1.22 9.12
C GLY A 349 -3.96 -0.28 8.89
N CYS A 350 -5.14 -0.86 9.12
CA CYS A 350 -5.50 -2.15 8.54
C CYS A 350 -6.31 -1.93 7.25
N ASP A 351 -5.69 -2.07 6.08
CA ASP A 351 -6.41 -1.89 4.82
C ASP A 351 -7.37 -3.06 4.56
N ARG A 352 -8.65 -2.76 4.77
CA ARG A 352 -9.79 -3.57 4.38
C ARG A 352 -11.06 -2.77 4.58
N ARG A 353 -12.12 -3.18 3.88
CA ARG A 353 -13.45 -2.60 4.07
C ARG A 353 -13.94 -2.89 5.49
N GLY A 354 -14.03 -1.84 6.32
CA GLY A 354 -14.31 -1.97 7.76
C GLY A 354 -13.08 -2.24 8.63
N GLY A 355 -11.88 -1.97 8.12
CA GLY A 355 -10.61 -2.01 8.86
C GLY A 355 -10.54 -0.97 9.97
N HIS A 356 -9.37 -0.83 10.59
CA HIS A 356 -9.19 0.06 11.75
C HIS A 356 -7.88 0.83 11.67
N LEU A 357 -7.82 1.94 12.41
CA LEU A 357 -6.59 2.70 12.65
C LEU A 357 -6.02 2.35 14.02
N TYR A 358 -4.73 2.03 14.07
CA TYR A 358 -4.03 1.59 15.28
C TYR A 358 -2.98 2.60 15.73
N ARG A 359 -2.66 2.54 17.02
CA ARG A 359 -1.57 3.25 17.67
C ARG A 359 -0.85 2.32 18.64
N PHE A 360 0.41 2.03 18.39
CA PHE A 360 1.30 1.39 19.35
C PHE A 360 2.02 2.45 20.19
N VAL A 361 2.14 2.23 21.50
CA VAL A 361 2.89 3.09 22.43
C VAL A 361 3.89 2.23 23.20
N SER A 362 5.19 2.52 23.07
CA SER A 362 6.23 1.72 23.74
C SER A 362 6.20 1.89 25.26
N SER A 363 6.59 0.84 25.99
CA SER A 363 6.80 0.93 27.44
C SER A 363 8.06 1.72 27.80
N GLY A 364 9.08 1.64 26.95
CA GLY A 364 10.30 2.44 27.04
C GLY A 364 10.11 3.87 26.52
N ARG A 365 11.15 4.69 26.67
CA ARG A 365 11.18 6.08 26.19
C ARG A 365 12.28 6.23 25.15
N VAL A 366 12.02 7.08 24.16
CA VAL A 366 13.02 7.50 23.17
C VAL A 366 14.09 8.31 23.88
N SER A 367 15.36 7.91 23.73
CA SER A 367 16.49 8.67 24.26
C SER A 367 16.76 9.90 23.39
N ARG A 368 17.16 9.64 22.14
CA ARG A 368 17.29 10.58 21.03
C ARG A 368 16.65 9.93 19.81
N PRO A 369 15.89 10.66 18.97
CA PRO A 369 15.16 10.05 17.86
C PRO A 369 16.06 9.22 16.92
N GLU A 370 17.28 9.69 16.67
CA GLU A 370 18.22 9.05 15.74
C GLU A 370 18.99 7.85 16.32
N ASP A 371 18.79 7.49 17.59
CA ASP A 371 19.52 6.41 18.26
C ASP A 371 19.08 5.02 17.73
N PRO A 372 19.99 4.23 17.12
CA PRO A 372 19.65 2.88 16.63
C PRO A 372 19.13 1.94 17.72
N ALA A 373 19.43 2.21 19.00
CA ALA A 373 18.89 1.42 20.10
C ALA A 373 17.36 1.55 20.24
N ASN A 374 16.72 2.53 19.58
CA ASN A 374 15.27 2.70 19.61
C ASN A 374 14.51 1.57 18.90
N SER A 375 15.15 0.76 18.04
CA SER A 375 14.53 -0.43 17.42
C SER A 375 13.93 -1.37 18.49
N GLN A 376 14.60 -1.54 19.63
CA GLN A 376 14.10 -2.39 20.74
C GLN A 376 12.79 -1.89 21.37
N LEU A 377 12.43 -0.60 21.16
CA LEU A 377 11.19 -0.03 21.69
C LEU A 377 9.95 -0.56 20.95
N LEU A 378 10.12 -1.14 19.76
CA LEU A 378 9.06 -1.80 18.99
C LEU A 378 8.65 -3.16 19.56
N GLU A 379 9.41 -3.71 20.52
CA GLU A 379 9.19 -5.07 21.02
C GLU A 379 8.24 -5.14 22.23
N VAL A 380 8.12 -4.05 23.01
CA VAL A 380 7.37 -4.01 24.26
C VAL A 380 6.58 -2.70 24.39
N GLY A 381 5.26 -2.80 24.46
CA GLY A 381 4.36 -1.66 24.61
C GLY A 381 2.89 -2.05 24.63
N GLU A 382 2.01 -1.07 24.48
CA GLU A 382 0.56 -1.24 24.40
C GLU A 382 0.08 -0.91 22.99
N LEU A 383 -0.54 -1.87 22.32
CA LEU A 383 -1.28 -1.63 21.08
C LEU A 383 -2.68 -1.11 21.41
N GLN A 384 -3.09 -0.06 20.72
CA GLN A 384 -4.38 0.59 20.86
C GLN A 384 -5.04 0.75 19.49
N VAL A 385 -6.35 0.92 19.49
CA VAL A 385 -7.16 1.11 18.27
C VAL A 385 -8.10 2.30 18.40
N ALA A 386 -8.31 3.02 17.31
CA ALA A 386 -9.11 4.24 17.28
C ALA A 386 -10.62 3.96 17.39
N ARG A 387 -11.28 4.75 18.23
CA ARG A 387 -12.73 4.94 18.23
C ARG A 387 -13.03 6.42 17.96
N PHE A 388 -13.62 6.70 16.80
CA PHE A 388 -14.01 8.03 16.37
C PHE A 388 -15.43 8.36 16.86
N ALA A 389 -15.64 9.63 17.22
CA ALA A 389 -16.95 10.22 17.49
C ALA A 389 -17.27 11.27 16.41
N ALA A 390 -18.55 11.35 16.03
CA ALA A 390 -19.02 12.21 14.93
C ALA A 390 -18.88 13.72 15.20
N ASP A 391 -18.53 14.12 16.41
CA ASP A 391 -18.28 15.52 16.80
C ASP A 391 -16.83 15.99 16.54
N GLY A 392 -16.03 15.18 15.83
CA GLY A 392 -14.63 15.47 15.52
C GLY A 392 -13.66 15.10 16.65
N THR A 393 -14.12 14.37 17.68
CA THR A 393 -13.26 13.79 18.72
C THR A 393 -13.08 12.29 18.51
N GLY A 394 -12.10 11.70 19.18
CA GLY A 394 -11.91 10.27 19.23
C GLY A 394 -11.05 9.86 20.41
N GLU A 395 -10.96 8.56 20.64
CA GLU A 395 -10.15 7.98 21.71
C GLU A 395 -9.43 6.71 21.26
N TRP A 396 -8.37 6.38 21.97
CA TRP A 396 -7.59 5.16 21.75
C TRP A 396 -7.97 4.08 22.77
N LEU A 397 -8.48 2.94 22.28
CA LEU A 397 -8.87 1.78 23.08
C LEU A 397 -7.71 0.78 23.15
N PRO A 398 -7.25 0.37 24.34
CA PRO A 398 -6.17 -0.61 24.45
C PRO A 398 -6.64 -2.00 24.02
N LEU A 399 -5.76 -2.79 23.39
CA LEU A 399 -5.99 -4.21 23.07
C LEU A 399 -5.25 -5.10 24.07
N ARG A 400 -5.86 -5.27 25.24
CA ARG A 400 -5.32 -6.03 26.37
C ARG A 400 -6.39 -6.97 26.96
N PRO A 401 -6.04 -7.95 27.81
CA PRO A 401 -6.97 -8.98 28.24
C PRO A 401 -8.22 -8.41 28.93
N GLU A 402 -8.08 -7.33 29.70
CA GLU A 402 -9.18 -6.70 30.44
C GLU A 402 -10.05 -5.79 29.57
N THR A 403 -9.72 -5.58 28.29
CA THR A 403 -10.49 -4.73 27.40
C THR A 403 -11.92 -5.27 27.25
N PRO A 404 -12.95 -4.46 27.52
CA PRO A 404 -14.34 -4.88 27.37
C PRO A 404 -14.69 -5.20 25.92
N VAL A 405 -15.51 -6.23 25.72
CA VAL A 405 -16.10 -6.53 24.40
C VAL A 405 -17.33 -5.65 24.21
N GLN A 406 -17.22 -4.66 23.32
CA GLN A 406 -18.25 -3.67 23.02
C GLN A 406 -18.33 -3.39 21.50
N PRO A 407 -18.58 -4.41 20.68
CA PRO A 407 -18.55 -4.28 19.23
C PRO A 407 -19.61 -3.32 18.69
N PHE A 408 -19.34 -2.77 17.51
CA PHE A 408 -20.32 -2.03 16.74
C PHE A 408 -21.52 -2.90 16.38
N ARG A 409 -22.65 -2.24 16.12
CA ARG A 409 -23.93 -2.90 15.85
C ARG A 409 -24.37 -2.71 14.40
N PRO A 410 -24.83 -3.76 13.70
CA PRO A 410 -25.34 -3.68 12.33
C PRO A 410 -26.42 -2.60 12.12
N GLY A 411 -27.25 -2.32 13.13
CA GLY A 411 -28.29 -1.29 13.10
C GLY A 411 -27.78 0.12 12.74
N ARG A 412 -26.51 0.44 13.02
CA ARG A 412 -25.89 1.72 12.61
C ARG A 412 -25.80 1.86 11.08
N TYR A 413 -25.47 0.78 10.39
CA TYR A 413 -25.43 0.75 8.92
C TYR A 413 -26.83 0.78 8.33
N GLN A 414 -27.76 0.02 8.92
CA GLN A 414 -29.16 -0.04 8.47
C GLN A 414 -29.84 1.33 8.55
N ALA A 415 -29.58 2.10 9.62
CA ALA A 415 -30.07 3.47 9.76
C ALA A 415 -29.56 4.43 8.67
N ALA A 416 -28.45 4.09 8.02
CA ALA A 416 -27.87 4.82 6.90
C ALA A 416 -28.18 4.19 5.53
N GLY A 417 -29.08 3.19 5.47
CA GLY A 417 -29.45 2.49 4.23
C GLY A 417 -28.42 1.47 3.73
N LEU A 418 -27.46 1.07 4.57
CA LEU A 418 -26.41 0.10 4.24
C LEU A 418 -26.70 -1.28 4.88
N THR A 419 -26.23 -2.34 4.24
CA THR A 419 -26.35 -3.72 4.74
C THR A 419 -24.97 -4.33 4.98
N CYS A 420 -24.28 -3.83 6.00
CA CYS A 420 -22.94 -4.31 6.39
C CYS A 420 -23.03 -5.26 7.60
N PRO A 421 -22.40 -6.44 7.56
CA PRO A 421 -22.22 -7.25 8.76
C PRO A 421 -21.15 -6.65 9.68
N VAL A 422 -21.10 -7.15 10.91
CA VAL A 422 -19.97 -6.96 11.84
C VAL A 422 -19.24 -8.29 11.97
N ASP A 423 -17.94 -8.32 11.67
CA ASP A 423 -17.09 -9.52 11.78
C ASP A 423 -16.45 -9.56 13.17
N LEU A 424 -16.71 -10.63 13.93
CA LEU A 424 -16.21 -10.83 15.30
C LEU A 424 -15.48 -12.16 15.42
N PRO A 425 -14.59 -12.33 16.41
CA PRO A 425 -13.94 -13.62 16.65
C PRO A 425 -14.98 -14.75 16.76
N HIS A 426 -14.76 -15.87 16.09
CA HIS A 426 -15.76 -16.95 15.98
C HIS A 426 -16.34 -17.37 17.35
N SER A 427 -17.67 -17.53 17.46
CA SER A 427 -18.34 -17.81 18.75
C SER A 427 -18.01 -19.18 19.35
N ASP A 428 -17.65 -20.14 18.50
CA ASP A 428 -17.00 -21.39 18.92
C ASP A 428 -15.48 -21.17 18.91
N ARG A 429 -14.89 -21.08 20.09
CA ARG A 429 -13.46 -20.78 20.29
C ARG A 429 -12.54 -21.96 19.95
N LEU A 430 -13.09 -23.06 19.41
CA LEU A 430 -12.36 -24.17 18.79
C LEU A 430 -12.31 -24.08 17.27
N GLN A 431 -12.91 -23.06 16.65
CA GLN A 431 -12.80 -22.79 15.21
C GLN A 431 -11.96 -21.55 14.97
N ALA A 432 -11.23 -21.55 13.84
CA ALA A 432 -10.38 -20.43 13.45
C ALA A 432 -11.18 -19.31 12.76
N GLY A 433 -10.75 -18.07 12.94
CA GLY A 433 -11.24 -16.90 12.22
C GLY A 433 -12.47 -16.23 12.85
N GLY A 434 -13.23 -15.54 12.00
CA GLY A 434 -14.35 -14.70 12.40
C GLY A 434 -15.73 -15.22 11.96
N GLU A 435 -16.77 -14.68 12.59
CA GLU A 435 -18.18 -14.92 12.33
C GLU A 435 -18.88 -13.59 12.01
N LEU A 436 -19.76 -13.58 10.99
CA LEU A 436 -20.46 -12.40 10.54
C LEU A 436 -21.82 -12.24 11.23
N PHE A 437 -22.00 -11.13 11.95
CA PHE A 437 -23.24 -10.77 12.62
C PHE A 437 -24.01 -9.73 11.81
N ARG A 438 -25.33 -9.95 11.64
CA ARG A 438 -26.23 -9.07 10.85
C ARG A 438 -27.38 -8.48 11.67
N ASP A 439 -27.45 -8.82 12.96
CA ASP A 439 -28.52 -8.41 13.86
C ASP A 439 -27.94 -7.94 15.21
N ASP A 440 -28.52 -6.86 15.74
CA ASP A 440 -28.06 -6.21 16.97
C ASP A 440 -28.22 -7.11 18.20
N ALA A 441 -29.29 -7.91 18.29
CA ALA A 441 -29.54 -8.77 19.43
C ALA A 441 -28.51 -9.91 19.48
N ALA A 442 -28.11 -10.45 18.31
CA ALA A 442 -27.04 -11.44 18.22
C ALA A 442 -25.68 -10.88 18.69
N VAL A 443 -25.33 -9.66 18.28
CA VAL A 443 -24.11 -8.97 18.76
C VAL A 443 -24.16 -8.72 20.26
N MET A 444 -25.32 -8.31 20.79
CA MET A 444 -25.49 -8.10 22.24
C MET A 444 -25.38 -9.40 23.03
N ALA A 445 -25.93 -10.50 22.52
CA ALA A 445 -25.81 -11.82 23.14
C ALA A 445 -24.35 -12.30 23.14
N TYR A 446 -23.61 -12.06 22.05
CA TYR A 446 -22.19 -12.33 21.95
C TYR A 446 -21.37 -11.58 23.01
N ALA A 447 -21.54 -10.26 23.10
CA ALA A 447 -20.83 -9.42 24.07
C ALA A 447 -21.16 -9.78 25.53
N LYS A 448 -22.39 -10.23 25.80
CA LYS A 448 -22.77 -10.74 27.14
C LYS A 448 -22.08 -12.06 27.47
N ARG A 449 -21.89 -12.94 26.48
CA ARG A 449 -21.21 -14.24 26.64
C ARG A 449 -19.71 -14.06 26.87
N PHE A 450 -19.10 -13.08 26.20
CA PHE A 450 -17.68 -12.80 26.26
C PHE A 450 -17.46 -11.36 26.72
N PRO A 451 -17.40 -11.08 28.04
CA PRO A 451 -17.38 -9.70 28.54
C PRO A 451 -16.06 -8.95 28.30
N THR A 452 -14.96 -9.66 28.06
CA THR A 452 -13.61 -9.12 27.88
C THR A 452 -12.83 -9.89 26.81
N LEU A 453 -11.74 -9.32 26.28
CA LEU A 453 -10.87 -10.03 25.34
C LEU A 453 -10.28 -11.31 25.98
N ALA A 454 -9.96 -11.30 27.28
CA ALA A 454 -9.54 -12.50 28.01
C ALA A 454 -10.58 -13.64 27.98
N ALA A 455 -11.87 -13.33 27.83
CA ALA A 455 -12.92 -14.34 27.69
C ALA A 455 -12.99 -14.92 26.27
N LEU A 456 -12.44 -14.21 25.27
CA LEU A 456 -12.38 -14.64 23.87
C LEU A 456 -11.12 -15.46 23.59
N TYR A 457 -9.98 -15.06 24.12
CA TYR A 457 -8.69 -15.68 23.78
C TYR A 457 -8.22 -16.65 24.87
N ARG A 458 -7.31 -17.56 24.49
CA ARG A 458 -6.75 -18.61 25.36
C ARG A 458 -5.25 -18.41 25.54
N GLY A 459 -4.76 -18.90 26.68
CA GLY A 459 -3.37 -18.75 27.11
C GLY A 459 -3.30 -18.05 28.47
N ASP A 460 -2.09 -17.88 28.97
CA ASP A 460 -1.76 -17.13 30.18
C ASP A 460 -0.62 -16.14 29.90
N GLY A 461 -0.52 -15.10 30.75
CA GLY A 461 0.53 -14.09 30.65
C GLY A 461 0.73 -13.55 29.23
N GLU A 462 1.96 -13.62 28.72
CA GLU A 462 2.32 -13.18 27.37
C GLU A 462 1.67 -14.00 26.27
N ALA A 463 1.38 -15.29 26.47
CA ALA A 463 0.72 -16.11 25.44
C ALA A 463 -0.71 -15.62 25.18
N LEU A 464 -1.44 -15.21 26.23
CA LEU A 464 -2.77 -14.61 26.07
C LEU A 464 -2.70 -13.28 25.31
N GLN A 465 -1.74 -12.42 25.65
CA GLN A 465 -1.54 -11.16 24.92
C GLN A 465 -1.11 -11.43 23.48
N GLY A 466 -0.24 -12.40 23.24
CA GLY A 466 0.18 -12.84 21.91
C GLY A 466 -1.00 -13.31 21.08
N ALA A 467 -1.91 -14.11 21.63
CA ALA A 467 -3.12 -14.56 20.93
C ALA A 467 -4.03 -13.38 20.53
N ILE A 468 -4.20 -12.38 21.41
CA ILE A 468 -4.94 -11.14 21.11
C ILE A 468 -4.29 -10.38 19.95
N LEU A 469 -2.96 -10.23 19.97
CA LEU A 469 -2.23 -9.46 18.95
C LEU A 469 -2.14 -10.19 17.60
N ILE A 470 -2.06 -11.52 17.60
CA ILE A 470 -2.13 -12.35 16.38
C ILE A 470 -3.49 -12.21 15.68
N ASP A 471 -4.55 -11.97 16.45
CA ASP A 471 -5.93 -11.76 15.96
C ASP A 471 -6.38 -10.29 16.09
N ALA A 472 -5.43 -9.34 16.03
CA ALA A 472 -5.65 -7.94 16.42
C ALA A 472 -6.82 -7.28 15.68
N HIS A 473 -7.06 -7.61 14.40
CA HIS A 473 -8.22 -7.10 13.67
C HIS A 473 -9.55 -7.49 14.30
N LEU A 474 -9.77 -8.78 14.57
CA LEU A 474 -11.04 -9.23 15.16
C LEU A 474 -11.13 -8.84 16.64
N ALA A 475 -10.00 -8.78 17.36
CA ALA A 475 -9.93 -8.24 18.72
C ALA A 475 -10.34 -6.76 18.76
N ALA A 476 -9.91 -5.95 17.80
CA ALA A 476 -10.31 -4.55 17.66
C ALA A 476 -11.80 -4.39 17.35
N SER A 477 -12.34 -5.18 16.41
CA SER A 477 -13.79 -5.23 16.15
C SER A 477 -14.57 -5.56 17.42
N ALA A 478 -14.12 -6.55 18.19
CA ALA A 478 -14.74 -6.94 19.46
C ALA A 478 -14.62 -5.85 20.54
N ALA A 479 -13.49 -5.12 20.61
CA ALA A 479 -13.26 -4.02 21.54
C ALA A 479 -14.12 -2.78 21.25
N GLY A 480 -14.73 -2.70 20.06
CA GLY A 480 -15.53 -1.56 19.63
C GLY A 480 -14.73 -0.46 18.93
N ALA A 481 -13.66 -0.83 18.23
CA ALA A 481 -12.99 0.05 17.28
C ALA A 481 -13.99 0.54 16.22
N THR A 482 -13.79 1.77 15.73
CA THR A 482 -14.58 2.27 14.60
C THR A 482 -14.15 1.55 13.32
N PRO A 483 -15.08 0.94 12.57
CA PRO A 483 -14.80 0.45 11.21
C PRO A 483 -14.54 1.62 10.26
N THR A 484 -13.41 1.61 9.57
CA THR A 484 -12.95 2.72 8.74
C THR A 484 -13.00 2.43 7.24
N ALA A 485 -12.84 3.48 6.45
CA ALA A 485 -12.90 3.48 5.00
C ALA A 485 -11.56 3.07 4.35
N ARG A 486 -11.07 1.85 4.64
CA ARG A 486 -9.82 1.32 4.09
C ARG A 486 -8.61 2.25 4.36
N PRO A 487 -8.11 2.26 5.61
CA PRO A 487 -6.96 3.08 5.97
C PRO A 487 -5.72 2.55 5.26
N GLU A 488 -5.18 3.36 4.36
CA GLU A 488 -3.93 3.11 3.65
C GLU A 488 -2.80 3.86 4.38
N ASP A 489 -2.09 4.75 3.68
CA ASP A 489 -0.85 5.33 4.19
C ASP A 489 -1.03 6.33 5.35
N THR A 490 0.00 6.46 6.17
CA THR A 490 0.03 7.30 7.37
C THR A 490 1.30 8.12 7.44
N GLU A 491 1.17 9.44 7.62
CA GLU A 491 2.32 10.36 7.66
C GLU A 491 2.20 11.38 8.79
N ILE A 492 3.34 11.82 9.36
CA ILE A 492 3.37 12.86 10.39
C ILE A 492 3.68 14.21 9.75
N ASP A 493 2.77 15.18 9.92
CA ASP A 493 3.02 16.56 9.52
C ASP A 493 4.19 17.13 10.33
N PRO A 494 5.34 17.46 9.70
CA PRO A 494 6.54 17.88 10.42
C PRO A 494 6.40 19.27 11.07
N VAL A 495 5.36 20.03 10.73
CA VAL A 495 5.12 21.38 11.25
C VAL A 495 4.12 21.37 12.41
N SER A 496 3.01 20.62 12.31
CA SER A 496 2.01 20.55 13.40
C SER A 496 2.19 19.35 14.33
N GLY A 497 2.84 18.28 13.87
CA GLY A 497 2.90 17.00 14.57
C GLY A 497 1.63 16.16 14.45
N ASP A 498 0.65 16.59 13.64
CA ASP A 498 -0.57 15.83 13.38
C ASP A 498 -0.28 14.61 12.52
N LEU A 499 -1.04 13.55 12.73
CA LEU A 499 -1.09 12.39 11.85
C LEU A 499 -2.03 12.68 10.67
N LEU A 500 -1.59 12.37 9.46
CA LEU A 500 -2.44 12.27 8.27
C LEU A 500 -2.60 10.79 7.92
N VAL A 501 -3.81 10.42 7.48
CA VAL A 501 -4.17 9.06 7.11
C VAL A 501 -4.96 9.08 5.81
N ALA A 502 -4.51 8.34 4.81
CA ALA A 502 -5.29 8.08 3.61
C ALA A 502 -6.39 7.04 3.90
N PHE A 503 -7.60 7.31 3.43
CA PHE A 503 -8.74 6.41 3.48
C PHE A 503 -9.23 6.22 2.06
N THR A 504 -8.83 5.15 1.39
CA THR A 504 -8.91 5.04 -0.07
C THR A 504 -10.33 4.89 -0.60
N SER A 505 -11.23 4.24 0.16
CA SER A 505 -12.59 3.96 -0.30
C SER A 505 -13.53 3.69 0.86
N GLY A 506 -14.64 4.44 0.90
CA GLY A 506 -15.73 4.28 1.85
C GLY A 506 -16.78 3.25 1.45
N ALA A 507 -16.65 2.61 0.29
CA ALA A 507 -17.67 1.64 -0.13
C ALA A 507 -17.62 0.35 0.71
N PRO A 508 -18.79 -0.25 0.99
CA PRO A 508 -18.85 -1.46 1.80
C PRO A 508 -18.43 -2.71 1.02
N GLY A 509 -17.92 -3.70 1.75
CA GLY A 509 -17.58 -5.02 1.27
C GLY A 509 -18.47 -6.12 1.86
N SER A 510 -18.16 -7.37 1.52
CA SER A 510 -18.92 -8.53 2.01
C SER A 510 -18.78 -8.80 3.50
N ARG A 511 -17.69 -8.31 4.13
CA ARG A 511 -17.36 -8.52 5.55
C ARG A 511 -17.41 -7.26 6.42
N GLY A 512 -17.64 -6.08 5.85
CA GLY A 512 -17.65 -4.83 6.62
C GLY A 512 -17.78 -3.59 5.75
N GLY A 513 -17.88 -2.41 6.37
CA GLY A 513 -17.93 -1.11 5.71
C GLY A 513 -17.47 -0.01 6.67
N ALA A 514 -17.26 1.20 6.15
CA ALA A 514 -16.90 2.34 6.97
C ALA A 514 -18.09 2.83 7.80
N ASP A 515 -17.87 3.30 9.03
CA ASP A 515 -18.95 3.87 9.86
C ASP A 515 -19.55 5.11 9.17
N PRO A 516 -20.83 5.05 8.74
CA PRO A 516 -21.47 6.14 8.00
C PRO A 516 -21.69 7.39 8.88
N ALA A 517 -21.48 7.31 10.19
CA ALA A 517 -21.47 8.48 11.06
C ALA A 517 -20.20 9.35 10.89
N ILE A 518 -19.09 8.75 10.44
CA ILE A 518 -17.77 9.37 10.36
C ILE A 518 -17.37 9.63 8.91
N PHE A 519 -17.51 8.61 8.06
CA PHE A 519 -17.10 8.65 6.66
C PHE A 519 -18.31 8.98 5.79
N ARG A 520 -18.38 10.22 5.32
CA ARG A 520 -19.49 10.72 4.49
C ARG A 520 -18.96 11.39 3.24
N GLY A 521 -19.68 11.21 2.13
CA GLY A 521 -19.42 11.96 0.91
C GLY A 521 -19.72 13.45 1.09
N PRO A 522 -19.32 14.29 0.11
CA PRO A 522 -19.47 15.75 0.17
C PRO A 522 -20.90 16.25 0.38
N THR A 523 -21.91 15.46 -0.02
CA THR A 523 -23.33 15.82 0.15
C THR A 523 -24.03 15.02 1.26
N GLY A 524 -23.26 14.27 2.05
CA GLY A 524 -23.74 13.47 3.18
C GLY A 524 -24.01 12.00 2.86
N GLU A 525 -23.55 11.52 1.70
CA GLU A 525 -23.67 10.14 1.26
C GLU A 525 -23.07 9.18 2.30
N ALA A 526 -23.79 8.11 2.63
CA ALA A 526 -23.33 7.10 3.58
C ALA A 526 -22.23 6.18 3.00
N SER A 527 -22.03 6.20 1.68
CA SER A 527 -21.01 5.45 0.97
C SER A 527 -20.39 6.37 -0.07
N TRP A 528 -19.06 6.40 -0.13
CA TRP A 528 -18.31 7.24 -1.05
C TRP A 528 -17.04 6.51 -1.48
N GLU A 529 -16.96 6.13 -2.75
CA GLU A 529 -15.87 5.28 -3.28
C GLU A 529 -14.54 6.01 -3.38
N HIS A 530 -14.55 7.34 -3.47
CA HIS A 530 -13.38 8.12 -3.90
C HIS A 530 -12.38 8.45 -2.79
N GLY A 531 -12.72 8.15 -1.54
CA GLY A 531 -11.81 8.27 -0.41
C GLY A 531 -11.53 9.70 0.08
N TRP A 532 -10.64 9.80 1.07
CA TRP A 532 -10.27 11.01 1.80
C TRP A 532 -8.83 10.93 2.30
N VAL A 533 -8.24 12.07 2.66
CA VAL A 533 -7.15 12.09 3.65
C VAL A 533 -7.68 12.76 4.90
N MET A 534 -7.56 12.09 6.04
CA MET A 534 -7.97 12.60 7.35
C MET A 534 -6.76 13.11 8.11
N ARG A 535 -6.94 14.15 8.92
CA ARG A 535 -5.94 14.69 9.84
C ARG A 535 -6.37 14.46 11.28
N LEU A 536 -5.47 13.94 12.11
CA LEU A 536 -5.66 13.68 13.54
C LEU A 536 -4.59 14.42 14.35
N GLY A 537 -5.03 15.28 15.28
CA GLY A 537 -4.16 15.94 16.25
C GLY A 537 -4.42 15.42 17.66
N ASP A 538 -3.36 15.25 18.46
CA ASP A 538 -3.52 14.84 19.87
C ASP A 538 -4.31 15.90 20.65
N ASP A 539 -5.21 15.46 21.54
CA ASP A 539 -5.90 16.37 22.45
C ASP A 539 -4.90 16.91 23.50
N PRO A 540 -4.80 18.23 23.73
CA PRO A 540 -3.95 18.79 24.79
C PRO A 540 -4.38 18.40 26.22
N ALA A 541 -5.57 17.83 26.43
CA ALA A 541 -5.98 17.25 27.70
C ALA A 541 -5.38 15.82 27.91
N PRO A 542 -5.21 15.31 29.14
CA PRO A 542 -4.35 14.15 29.39
C PRO A 542 -4.78 12.83 28.67
N GLY A 543 -4.13 12.54 27.54
CA GLY A 543 -3.41 11.28 27.28
C GLY A 543 -4.13 10.15 26.53
N ARG A 544 -5.41 10.27 26.17
CA ARG A 544 -6.14 9.18 25.45
C ARG A 544 -7.01 9.62 24.29
N GLY A 545 -7.25 10.91 24.14
CA GLY A 545 -8.10 11.47 23.09
C GLY A 545 -7.30 12.01 21.90
N PHE A 546 -7.99 12.18 20.78
CA PHE A 546 -7.52 12.93 19.63
C PHE A 546 -8.68 13.72 19.03
N ARG A 547 -8.36 14.75 18.24
CA ARG A 547 -9.32 15.45 17.37
C ARG A 547 -9.05 15.07 15.94
N TRP A 548 -10.10 14.97 15.14
CA TRP A 548 -9.98 14.59 13.74
C TRP A 548 -10.81 15.51 12.84
N ARG A 549 -10.36 15.65 11.58
CA ARG A 549 -11.11 16.29 10.49
C ARG A 549 -10.69 15.67 9.16
N MET A 550 -11.58 15.68 8.17
CA MET A 550 -11.16 15.42 6.78
C MET A 550 -10.32 16.59 6.30
N ALA A 551 -9.11 16.30 5.82
CA ALA A 551 -8.19 17.30 5.27
C ALA A 551 -8.43 17.50 3.77
N VAL A 552 -8.66 16.41 3.03
CA VAL A 552 -9.02 16.44 1.60
C VAL A 552 -10.02 15.33 1.29
N THR A 553 -10.79 15.53 0.22
CA THR A 553 -11.78 14.57 -0.25
C THR A 553 -11.52 14.25 -1.72
N GLY A 554 -11.39 12.95 -2.05
CA GLY A 554 -11.35 12.50 -3.43
C GLY A 554 -12.73 12.59 -4.08
N GLY A 555 -12.76 12.59 -5.40
CA GLY A 555 -13.96 12.63 -6.23
C GLY A 555 -13.87 13.70 -7.33
N GLU A 556 -14.92 13.78 -8.13
CA GLU A 556 -15.03 14.78 -9.19
C GLU A 556 -15.05 16.20 -8.60
N PRO A 557 -14.33 17.18 -9.19
CA PRO A 557 -14.19 18.52 -8.61
C PRO A 557 -15.52 19.22 -8.32
N TRP A 558 -16.48 19.08 -9.24
CA TRP A 558 -17.78 19.74 -9.17
C TRP A 558 -18.83 18.92 -8.39
N ALA A 559 -18.43 17.74 -7.89
CA ALA A 559 -19.19 16.93 -6.94
C ALA A 559 -18.65 17.05 -5.51
N GLY A 560 -17.70 17.96 -5.26
CA GLY A 560 -17.11 18.21 -3.94
C GLY A 560 -15.81 17.45 -3.65
N GLY A 561 -15.23 16.77 -4.65
CA GLY A 561 -13.86 16.23 -4.57
C GLY A 561 -12.81 17.20 -5.11
N LEU A 562 -11.55 16.76 -5.17
CA LEU A 562 -10.43 17.57 -5.69
C LEU A 562 -9.90 17.15 -7.07
N GLY A 563 -10.51 16.13 -7.70
CA GLY A 563 -10.13 15.65 -9.04
C GLY A 563 -9.28 14.39 -9.07
N PHE A 564 -8.95 13.82 -7.91
CA PHE A 564 -8.37 12.48 -7.77
C PHE A 564 -9.37 11.52 -7.12
N THR A 565 -9.11 10.22 -7.18
CA THR A 565 -9.91 9.18 -6.53
C THR A 565 -8.97 8.15 -5.91
N ASN A 566 -9.40 7.49 -4.83
CA ASN A 566 -8.64 6.43 -4.18
C ASN A 566 -7.23 6.89 -3.78
N PRO A 567 -7.14 7.92 -2.91
CA PRO A 567 -5.86 8.35 -2.35
C PRO A 567 -5.27 7.20 -1.54
N ASP A 568 -4.01 6.92 -1.84
CA ASP A 568 -3.24 5.84 -1.25
C ASP A 568 -2.00 6.42 -0.57
N ASN A 569 -0.79 6.23 -1.13
CA ASN A 569 0.41 6.66 -0.44
C ASN A 569 0.52 8.20 -0.32
N LEU A 570 1.10 8.64 0.78
CA LEU A 570 1.26 10.03 1.16
C LEU A 570 2.74 10.37 1.34
N ALA A 571 3.11 11.61 1.03
CA ALA A 571 4.34 12.21 1.53
C ALA A 571 4.07 13.64 1.97
N ILE A 572 4.78 14.10 2.99
CA ILE A 572 4.67 15.47 3.47
C ILE A 572 6.03 16.14 3.39
N ASP A 573 6.10 17.27 2.69
CA ASP A 573 7.34 18.05 2.63
C ASP A 573 7.57 18.86 3.92
N ARG A 574 8.74 19.46 4.07
CA ARG A 574 9.12 20.26 5.25
C ARG A 574 8.24 21.48 5.48
N GLN A 575 7.57 21.97 4.45
CA GLN A 575 6.63 23.08 4.57
C GLN A 575 5.23 22.58 4.94
N GLY A 576 5.05 21.26 5.04
CA GLY A 576 3.81 20.59 5.37
C GLY A 576 2.83 20.51 4.20
N ASN A 577 3.30 20.66 2.95
CA ASN A 577 2.47 20.38 1.79
C ASN A 577 2.34 18.87 1.62
N LEU A 578 1.16 18.45 1.19
CA LEU A 578 0.80 17.06 1.04
C LEU A 578 0.97 16.62 -0.41
N TRP A 579 1.64 15.50 -0.59
CA TRP A 579 1.75 14.76 -1.85
C TRP A 579 0.93 13.49 -1.72
N ILE A 580 0.09 13.21 -2.71
CA ILE A 580 -0.85 12.09 -2.70
C ILE A 580 -0.64 11.31 -4.00
N VAL A 581 -0.48 10.00 -3.92
CA VAL A 581 -0.60 9.15 -5.10
C VAL A 581 -1.88 8.33 -5.02
N THR A 582 -2.34 7.81 -6.16
CA THR A 582 -3.66 7.17 -6.27
C THR A 582 -3.52 5.72 -6.73
N ASP A 583 -4.35 4.85 -6.15
CA ASP A 583 -4.61 3.50 -6.64
C ASP A 583 -6.12 3.29 -6.91
N ARG A 584 -6.55 3.69 -8.10
CA ARG A 584 -7.81 3.18 -8.66
C ARG A 584 -7.57 1.87 -9.39
N SER A 585 -8.51 0.96 -9.23
CA SER A 585 -8.50 -0.28 -9.98
C SER A 585 -8.69 -0.04 -11.48
N ALA A 586 -7.81 -0.64 -12.29
CA ALA A 586 -8.01 -0.77 -13.74
C ALA A 586 -8.92 -1.97 -14.13
N LYS A 587 -9.32 -2.80 -13.15
CA LYS A 587 -10.19 -3.97 -13.37
C LYS A 587 -11.68 -3.61 -13.39
N SER A 588 -12.02 -2.35 -13.13
CA SER A 588 -13.38 -1.84 -13.08
C SER A 588 -13.48 -0.51 -13.82
N ALA A 589 -14.56 -0.32 -14.58
CA ALA A 589 -14.84 0.93 -15.28
C ALA A 589 -15.44 2.04 -14.39
N ALA A 590 -15.71 1.74 -13.11
CA ALA A 590 -16.47 2.63 -12.21
C ALA A 590 -15.81 3.99 -11.96
N SER A 591 -14.49 4.07 -12.11
CA SER A 591 -13.68 5.28 -11.90
C SER A 591 -12.86 5.66 -13.14
N ASP A 592 -13.22 5.15 -14.32
CA ASP A 592 -12.45 5.40 -15.55
C ASP A 592 -12.41 6.87 -15.92
N GLN A 593 -13.39 7.69 -15.51
CA GLN A 593 -13.39 9.12 -15.80
C GLN A 593 -12.15 9.84 -15.25
N PHE A 594 -11.49 9.31 -14.22
CA PHE A 594 -10.28 9.88 -13.62
C PHE A 594 -9.00 9.65 -14.45
N GLY A 595 -8.99 8.71 -15.41
CA GLY A 595 -7.82 8.42 -16.25
C GLY A 595 -6.81 7.51 -15.57
N ASN A 596 -5.52 7.64 -15.90
CA ASN A 596 -4.49 6.85 -15.22
C ASN A 596 -4.29 7.32 -13.78
N ASN A 597 -3.77 6.43 -12.94
CA ASN A 597 -3.33 6.79 -11.60
C ASN A 597 -2.26 7.89 -11.62
N SER A 598 -2.20 8.69 -10.57
CA SER A 598 -1.59 10.01 -10.62
C SER A 598 -1.00 10.45 -9.27
N CYS A 599 -0.10 11.42 -9.31
CA CYS A 599 0.49 12.07 -8.16
C CYS A 599 -0.01 13.51 -8.08
N TRP A 600 -0.51 13.92 -6.93
CA TRP A 600 -1.14 15.21 -6.66
C TRP A 600 -0.40 15.96 -5.57
N PHE A 601 -0.39 17.27 -5.71
CA PHE A 601 0.15 18.21 -4.74
C PHE A 601 -0.98 19.04 -4.12
N VAL A 602 -1.01 19.11 -2.80
CA VAL A 602 -1.96 19.90 -2.02
C VAL A 602 -1.17 20.84 -1.11
N PRO A 603 -1.25 22.17 -1.32
CA PRO A 603 -0.52 23.12 -0.50
C PRO A 603 -1.07 23.13 0.93
N ARG A 604 -0.19 23.32 1.92
CA ARG A 604 -0.61 23.48 3.33
C ARG A 604 -1.53 24.69 3.51
N ALA A 605 -1.18 25.81 2.86
CA ALA A 605 -1.95 27.05 2.94
C ALA A 605 -3.27 26.89 2.17
N GLY A 606 -4.40 27.03 2.87
CA GLY A 606 -5.74 26.86 2.30
C GLY A 606 -6.48 25.59 2.75
N ASP A 607 -6.02 24.91 3.82
CA ASP A 607 -6.75 23.83 4.50
C ASP A 607 -7.21 22.64 3.61
N GLY A 608 -6.60 22.43 2.44
CA GLY A 608 -6.94 21.33 1.52
C GLY A 608 -8.04 21.66 0.51
N GLU A 609 -8.28 22.94 0.21
CA GLU A 609 -9.32 23.38 -0.73
C GLU A 609 -8.99 23.16 -2.21
N THR A 610 -7.71 22.96 -2.56
CA THR A 610 -7.27 22.78 -3.95
C THR A 610 -6.15 21.76 -4.07
N ALA A 611 -6.07 21.11 -5.22
CA ALA A 611 -5.01 20.17 -5.57
C ALA A 611 -4.54 20.43 -7.01
N ALA A 612 -3.28 20.15 -7.30
CA ALA A 612 -2.71 20.18 -8.64
C ALA A 612 -2.09 18.84 -8.98
N CYS A 613 -2.42 18.28 -10.15
CA CYS A 613 -1.80 17.06 -10.63
C CYS A 613 -0.33 17.35 -10.99
N PHE A 614 0.59 16.65 -10.34
CA PHE A 614 2.02 16.72 -10.58
C PHE A 614 2.47 15.66 -11.59
N ALA A 615 1.94 14.45 -11.55
CA ALA A 615 2.30 13.40 -12.50
C ALA A 615 1.14 12.44 -12.79
N THR A 616 1.17 11.78 -13.96
CA THR A 616 0.27 10.67 -14.30
C THR A 616 1.09 9.45 -14.71
N GLY A 617 0.70 8.26 -14.25
CA GLY A 617 1.37 7.01 -14.56
C GLY A 617 1.02 6.46 -15.96
N PRO A 618 1.74 5.41 -16.42
CA PRO A 618 1.38 4.64 -17.62
C PRO A 618 0.07 3.85 -17.46
N MET A 619 -0.31 3.10 -18.50
CA MET A 619 -1.56 2.35 -18.49
C MET A 619 -1.56 1.26 -17.42
N GLU A 620 -2.70 1.15 -16.73
CA GLU A 620 -3.04 0.06 -15.80
C GLU A 620 -2.06 -0.09 -14.64
N CYS A 621 -1.24 0.91 -14.34
CA CYS A 621 -0.45 0.98 -13.12
C CYS A 621 -1.23 1.72 -12.02
N GLU A 622 -0.81 1.56 -10.79
CA GLU A 622 -0.84 2.61 -9.78
C GLU A 622 0.44 3.45 -9.84
N LEU A 623 0.36 4.66 -9.29
CA LEU A 623 1.56 5.34 -8.80
C LEU A 623 1.57 5.17 -7.29
N CYS A 624 2.71 4.80 -6.75
CA CYS A 624 2.90 4.50 -5.33
C CYS A 624 4.30 4.95 -4.90
N GLY A 625 4.64 4.70 -3.64
CA GLY A 625 5.98 4.91 -3.09
C GLY A 625 6.46 6.34 -3.21
N VAL A 626 5.60 7.32 -2.95
CA VAL A 626 5.96 8.73 -3.05
C VAL A 626 6.95 9.10 -1.95
N SER A 627 8.16 9.55 -2.33
CA SER A 627 9.20 9.89 -1.36
C SER A 627 10.03 11.09 -1.82
N LEU A 628 10.43 11.94 -0.88
CA LEU A 628 11.23 13.13 -1.16
C LEU A 628 12.68 12.90 -0.73
N ASP A 629 13.63 13.41 -1.52
CA ASP A 629 15.02 13.44 -1.06
C ASP A 629 15.22 14.46 0.07
N GLN A 630 16.36 14.34 0.77
CA GLN A 630 16.69 15.23 1.89
C GLN A 630 16.79 16.72 1.46
N GLN A 631 16.80 17.08 0.19
CA GLN A 631 16.85 18.49 -0.22
C GLN A 631 15.55 18.96 -0.90
N GLU A 632 14.53 18.09 -0.97
CA GLU A 632 13.30 18.30 -1.75
C GLU A 632 13.59 18.74 -3.19
N ARG A 633 14.68 18.21 -3.77
CA ARG A 633 15.07 18.43 -5.17
C ARG A 633 14.62 17.29 -6.07
N ALA A 634 14.30 16.15 -5.49
CA ALA A 634 13.83 14.96 -6.18
C ALA A 634 12.60 14.38 -5.48
N LEU A 635 11.63 14.01 -6.29
CA LEU A 635 10.50 13.17 -5.91
C LEU A 635 10.77 11.77 -6.48
N PHE A 636 10.83 10.77 -5.64
CA PHE A 636 10.85 9.37 -6.07
C PHE A 636 9.42 8.88 -6.20
N LEU A 637 9.15 8.12 -7.25
CA LEU A 637 7.86 7.49 -7.51
C LEU A 637 8.09 6.06 -7.97
N ALA A 638 7.25 5.15 -7.48
CA ALA A 638 7.13 3.81 -7.99
C ALA A 638 5.98 3.72 -9.02
N VAL A 639 6.20 2.91 -10.05
CA VAL A 639 5.20 2.52 -11.04
C VAL A 639 5.00 1.02 -10.86
N GLN A 640 4.00 0.64 -10.07
CA GLN A 640 3.88 -0.72 -9.52
C GLN A 640 3.59 -1.76 -10.59
N HIS A 641 2.43 -1.73 -11.25
CA HIS A 641 1.95 -2.86 -12.06
C HIS A 641 1.50 -2.45 -13.48
N PRO A 642 2.35 -1.79 -14.29
CA PRO A 642 1.96 -1.36 -15.63
C PRO A 642 1.48 -2.53 -16.49
N GLY A 643 0.35 -2.37 -17.17
CA GLY A 643 -0.27 -3.43 -17.97
C GLY A 643 -0.87 -4.57 -17.15
N GLU A 644 -1.35 -4.32 -15.93
CA GLU A 644 -1.89 -5.36 -15.05
C GLU A 644 -2.97 -6.23 -15.71
N VAL A 645 -3.86 -5.62 -16.50
CA VAL A 645 -5.08 -6.24 -17.02
C VAL A 645 -4.87 -6.76 -18.44
N GLN A 646 -4.28 -5.94 -19.32
CA GLN A 646 -4.10 -6.26 -20.74
C GLN A 646 -2.68 -6.73 -21.07
N GLY A 647 -1.75 -6.65 -20.11
CA GLY A 647 -0.37 -7.06 -20.29
C GLY A 647 0.41 -6.13 -21.23
N ARG A 648 1.24 -6.74 -22.07
CA ARG A 648 2.06 -6.08 -23.07
C ARG A 648 1.20 -5.41 -24.14
N ARG A 649 1.35 -4.09 -24.26
CA ARG A 649 0.71 -3.33 -25.34
C ARG A 649 1.22 -3.72 -26.72
N GLN A 650 0.29 -3.89 -27.65
CA GLN A 650 0.54 -4.10 -29.08
C GLN A 650 0.41 -2.79 -29.87
N LEU A 651 1.10 -2.69 -31.01
CA LEU A 651 1.02 -1.50 -31.86
C LEU A 651 -0.42 -1.26 -32.34
N GLY A 652 -0.93 -0.03 -32.13
CA GLY A 652 -2.28 0.35 -32.52
C GLY A 652 -3.38 -0.20 -31.59
N SER A 653 -3.03 -0.85 -30.48
CA SER A 653 -4.01 -1.30 -29.49
C SER A 653 -4.48 -0.11 -28.64
N GLU A 654 -5.70 0.34 -28.91
CA GLU A 654 -6.39 1.43 -28.25
C GLU A 654 -7.91 1.24 -28.35
N GLU A 655 -8.64 1.88 -27.43
CA GLU A 655 -10.09 1.99 -27.43
C GLU A 655 -10.54 3.46 -27.33
N PHE A 656 -11.84 3.68 -27.55
CA PHE A 656 -12.47 4.98 -27.38
C PHE A 656 -13.55 4.89 -26.30
N GLN A 657 -13.45 5.74 -25.28
CA GLN A 657 -14.39 5.86 -24.18
C GLN A 657 -15.17 7.17 -24.29
N ALA A 658 -16.46 7.14 -23.99
CA ALA A 658 -17.30 8.34 -23.89
C ALA A 658 -17.60 8.63 -22.42
N HIS A 659 -17.33 9.86 -21.99
CA HIS A 659 -17.54 10.31 -20.61
C HIS A 659 -18.41 11.56 -20.60
N ARG A 660 -19.33 11.63 -19.63
CA ARG A 660 -20.16 12.80 -19.41
C ARG A 660 -19.69 13.51 -18.14
N LEU A 661 -19.01 14.64 -18.31
CA LEU A 661 -18.38 15.40 -17.22
C LEU A 661 -19.12 16.73 -16.99
N GLN A 662 -18.75 17.44 -15.92
CA GLN A 662 -19.23 18.79 -15.63
C GLN A 662 -18.10 19.82 -15.78
N ASP A 663 -18.41 21.02 -16.27
CA ASP A 663 -17.52 22.18 -16.21
C ASP A 663 -17.70 22.96 -14.89
N ARG A 664 -16.83 23.95 -14.65
CA ARG A 664 -16.84 24.77 -13.43
C ARG A 664 -18.11 25.59 -13.18
N GLN A 665 -19.02 25.68 -14.14
CA GLN A 665 -20.31 26.36 -14.02
C GLN A 665 -21.49 25.36 -14.04
N GLY A 666 -21.21 24.05 -13.96
CA GLY A 666 -22.22 22.99 -13.98
C GLY A 666 -22.72 22.63 -15.38
N GLY A 667 -22.09 23.13 -16.45
CA GLY A 667 -22.38 22.74 -17.82
C GLY A 667 -21.89 21.32 -18.12
N THR A 668 -22.61 20.59 -18.97
CA THR A 668 -22.20 19.23 -19.39
C THR A 668 -21.09 19.29 -20.44
N ILE A 669 -20.04 18.50 -20.25
CA ILE A 669 -19.01 18.19 -21.26
C ILE A 669 -19.20 16.75 -21.72
N GLU A 670 -19.51 16.56 -23.00
CA GLU A 670 -19.44 15.25 -23.66
C GLU A 670 -18.01 15.03 -24.15
N GLN A 671 -17.27 14.15 -23.48
CA GLN A 671 -15.87 13.86 -23.77
C GLN A 671 -15.75 12.55 -24.56
N LEU A 672 -15.00 12.59 -25.66
CA LEU A 672 -14.47 11.41 -26.32
C LEU A 672 -13.00 11.23 -25.93
N ARG A 673 -12.65 10.05 -25.41
CA ARG A 673 -11.31 9.76 -24.90
C ARG A 673 -10.70 8.59 -25.64
N ARG A 674 -9.46 8.75 -26.11
CA ARG A 674 -8.65 7.66 -26.68
C ARG A 674 -7.75 7.06 -25.60
N VAL A 675 -7.81 5.74 -25.42
CA VAL A 675 -7.15 5.02 -24.33
C VAL A 675 -6.33 3.87 -24.89
N PRO A 676 -4.99 3.86 -24.71
CA PRO A 676 -4.16 2.70 -25.05
C PRO A 676 -4.54 1.46 -24.24
N LEU A 677 -4.45 0.26 -24.83
CA LEU A 677 -4.70 -1.01 -24.12
C LEU A 677 -3.39 -1.72 -23.79
N GLY A 678 -3.17 -2.00 -22.51
CA GLY A 678 -1.92 -2.55 -21.97
C GLY A 678 -0.79 -1.53 -21.88
N SER A 679 0.40 -1.98 -21.45
CA SER A 679 1.58 -1.12 -21.30
C SER A 679 2.85 -1.70 -21.93
N ASN A 680 3.74 -0.81 -22.38
CA ASN A 680 5.16 -1.12 -22.69
C ASN A 680 6.14 -0.29 -21.84
N TRP A 681 5.67 0.33 -20.75
CA TRP A 681 6.53 1.09 -19.84
C TRP A 681 7.54 0.16 -19.13
N PRO A 682 8.82 0.56 -18.96
CA PRO A 682 9.39 1.89 -19.24
C PRO A 682 9.96 2.04 -20.65
N SER A 683 10.05 0.97 -21.44
CA SER A 683 10.75 0.99 -22.73
C SER A 683 10.06 1.83 -23.80
N GLN A 684 8.73 1.96 -23.72
CA GLN A 684 7.87 2.60 -24.72
C GLN A 684 7.93 1.94 -26.11
N ALA A 685 8.63 0.82 -26.24
CA ALA A 685 8.78 0.11 -27.49
C ALA A 685 7.63 -0.91 -27.65
N PRO A 686 6.83 -0.80 -28.72
CA PRO A 686 5.72 -1.73 -28.97
C PRO A 686 6.15 -3.18 -28.87
N GLY A 687 5.36 -3.99 -28.15
CA GLY A 687 5.65 -5.41 -28.00
C GLY A 687 6.80 -5.74 -27.05
N ARG A 688 7.30 -4.80 -26.23
CA ARG A 688 8.17 -5.11 -25.09
C ARG A 688 7.34 -5.28 -23.81
N PRO A 689 7.67 -6.23 -22.93
CA PRO A 689 6.91 -6.47 -21.72
C PRO A 689 6.96 -5.23 -20.82
N PRO A 690 5.85 -4.90 -20.13
CA PRO A 690 5.89 -3.89 -19.10
C PRO A 690 6.78 -4.36 -17.95
N ARG A 691 7.52 -3.43 -17.35
CA ARG A 691 8.39 -3.71 -16.21
C ARG A 691 8.09 -2.71 -15.11
N PRO A 692 7.51 -3.14 -13.97
CA PRO A 692 7.47 -2.36 -12.73
C PRO A 692 8.81 -1.69 -12.43
N GLY A 693 8.82 -0.50 -11.83
CA GLY A 693 10.08 0.20 -11.59
C GLY A 693 9.96 1.52 -10.85
N VAL A 694 11.12 2.08 -10.52
CA VAL A 694 11.24 3.31 -9.72
C VAL A 694 11.90 4.40 -10.54
N VAL A 695 11.38 5.61 -10.42
CA VAL A 695 11.95 6.81 -11.04
C VAL A 695 12.36 7.85 -10.01
N ALA A 696 13.30 8.72 -10.40
CA ALA A 696 13.51 10.02 -9.75
C ALA A 696 12.99 11.13 -10.67
N VAL A 697 12.10 11.97 -10.18
CA VAL A 697 11.58 13.16 -10.85
C VAL A 697 12.27 14.40 -10.30
N GLN A 698 12.85 15.22 -11.18
CA GLN A 698 13.63 16.41 -10.80
C GLN A 698 13.42 17.55 -11.79
N ARG A 699 13.66 18.80 -11.37
CA ARG A 699 13.72 19.91 -12.32
C ARG A 699 14.97 19.84 -13.19
N ARG A 700 14.81 20.13 -14.48
CA ARG A 700 15.91 20.17 -15.46
C ARG A 700 16.98 21.22 -15.14
N ASN A 701 16.61 22.28 -14.43
CA ASN A 701 17.51 23.35 -14.01
C ASN A 701 18.20 23.09 -12.65
N GLY A 702 17.95 21.93 -12.01
CA GLY A 702 18.56 21.54 -10.74
C GLY A 702 18.04 22.27 -9.48
N GLN A 703 16.98 23.09 -9.62
CA GLN A 703 16.31 23.76 -8.50
C GLN A 703 15.43 22.79 -7.69
N PRO A 704 15.05 23.14 -6.44
CA PRO A 704 14.07 22.38 -5.66
C PRO A 704 12.75 22.17 -6.41
N LEU A 705 12.02 21.10 -6.08
CA LEU A 705 10.78 20.71 -6.76
C LEU A 705 9.77 21.86 -6.82
N LEU A 706 9.60 22.60 -5.71
CA LEU A 706 8.62 23.67 -5.62
C LEU A 706 9.19 25.08 -5.91
N GLY A 707 10.42 25.17 -6.40
CA GLY A 707 11.11 26.46 -6.57
C GLY A 707 11.72 26.97 -5.26
N ALA A 708 12.25 28.20 -5.30
CA ALA A 708 12.89 28.87 -4.15
C ALA A 708 11.91 29.78 -3.42
#